data_AF-D0LQ71-F1
#
_entry.id   AF-D0LQ71-F1
#
_cell.length_a   1.000
_cell.length_b   1.000
_cell.length_c   1.000
_cell.angle_alpha   90.00
_cell.angle_beta   90.00
_cell.angle_gamma   90.00
#
_symmetry.space_group_name_H-M   'P 1'
#
loop_
_entity.id
_entity.type
_entity.pdbx_description
1 polymer ?
#
loop_
_entity_poly.entity_id
_entity_poly.type
_entity_poly.pdbx_seq_one_letter_code
_entity_poly.pdbx_strand_id
1 'polypeptide(L)'
;MDIAPAEAGQQVVDFVSAYDGTRIVGVLATPDSVSSSSSNAVPAVVLLHGYTSPFESGATPLDFNRGVTDEAACELELDDQDRGRLVLKSYYQDLIDFFTARGVAVFLPDSFSGRCLEDVLDRAPPEDTAAHPARRAGDAYASLQYLVTEHDFIDSAKVAVLGLWQGGSAALLAVADVETMDRAPFAPAGYPGASLGYVAPPTRTPDWRFAAAVSISPGTGMHGYLGDAHLDLEGALTQGEGLYGSYAPTLILCGSQHAPCDEAGGLLQYRKLASLALKALATAPAVAFDTESYAGADGGFISPNNDDNPNNAEARTQTYARLESWLLPRIQPAANAAGQLVRQALPAGQHTVSFLSEYDGTEIFGVLAVPEGDAVTIDGRGTRAAVVLLHGSSGLFQVSPLEYHTGSRRTARPSNCAPQIPTSAYDEFAIKLSYQEMVDFLLARGVIVFLPDSYSGRCLEEFQGRVPPNDAYAHPFKRAHDAAQALRYLREDSPVAGMLGRVGVAGYSHGGSSAVLAVADVASMGESPFAPPGYSSSRYGYDTPPGEVAGRRFELGVNFYGGVGLYGYLGTNSVSRSGVTEASGLYGSYAPLYMYGGELDPIYYEPDDDQQEYGKFSSFLFKAAFTRPDVEVSTRVYPEAEHQILNPFQDIEFPGNTAARALIYRSLAAQVVPALQFLP
;
A
#
# COMPACT_ATOMS: atom_id res chain seq x y z
N MET A 1 3.25 -12.70 23.49
CA MET A 1 3.18 -12.03 22.19
C MET A 1 2.05 -12.71 21.46
N ASP A 2 0.89 -12.07 21.45
CA ASP A 2 -0.25 -12.57 20.68
C ASP A 2 0.00 -12.18 19.23
N ILE A 3 0.13 -13.18 18.36
CA ILE A 3 0.36 -12.99 16.93
C ILE A 3 -0.98 -12.56 16.31
N ALA A 4 -0.97 -11.48 15.53
CA ALA A 4 -2.18 -11.00 14.88
C ALA A 4 -2.72 -12.07 13.92
N PRO A 5 -4.03 -12.37 13.93
CA PRO A 5 -4.61 -13.35 13.02
C PRO A 5 -4.46 -12.88 11.56
N ALA A 6 -4.53 -13.82 10.62
CA ALA A 6 -4.56 -13.53 9.19
C ALA A 6 -5.58 -12.43 8.87
N GLU A 7 -5.18 -11.48 8.00
CA GLU A 7 -6.04 -10.36 7.62
C GLU A 7 -7.36 -10.84 7.00
N ALA A 8 -8.43 -10.06 7.18
CA ALA A 8 -9.74 -10.38 6.61
C ALA A 8 -9.62 -10.63 5.09
N GLY A 9 -10.10 -11.79 4.63
CA GLY A 9 -10.03 -12.18 3.22
C GLY A 9 -8.83 -13.05 2.84
N GLN A 10 -7.91 -13.35 3.76
CA GLN A 10 -6.81 -14.30 3.57
C GLN A 10 -7.07 -15.64 4.29
N GLN A 11 -6.73 -16.75 3.64
CA GLN A 11 -6.82 -18.10 4.20
C GLN A 11 -5.54 -18.89 3.94
N VAL A 12 -4.98 -19.52 4.98
CA VAL A 12 -3.92 -20.51 4.83
C VAL A 12 -4.54 -21.83 4.40
N VAL A 13 -4.23 -22.27 3.19
CA VAL A 13 -4.70 -23.53 2.61
C VAL A 13 -3.52 -24.45 2.35
N ASP A 14 -3.82 -25.75 2.27
CA ASP A 14 -2.85 -26.72 1.79
C ASP A 14 -3.52 -27.76 0.91
N PHE A 15 -2.73 -28.36 0.02
CA PHE A 15 -3.16 -29.43 -0.86
C PHE A 15 -1.98 -30.29 -1.27
N VAL A 16 -2.25 -31.50 -1.76
CA VAL A 16 -1.21 -32.38 -2.30
C VAL A 16 -1.05 -32.09 -3.79
N SER A 17 0.15 -31.69 -4.18
CA SER A 17 0.53 -31.42 -5.56
C SER A 17 0.29 -32.66 -6.41
N ALA A 18 -0.60 -32.56 -7.39
CA ALA A 18 -0.82 -33.64 -8.36
C ALA A 18 0.42 -33.89 -9.25
N TYR A 19 1.37 -32.94 -9.27
CA TYR A 19 2.58 -33.01 -10.09
C TYR A 19 3.61 -34.01 -9.52
N ASP A 20 3.93 -33.93 -8.23
CA ASP A 20 4.97 -34.76 -7.62
C ASP A 20 4.59 -35.33 -6.23
N GLY A 21 3.34 -35.15 -5.79
CA GLY A 21 2.84 -35.63 -4.50
C GLY A 21 3.27 -34.77 -3.30
N THR A 22 4.00 -33.68 -3.51
CA THR A 22 4.41 -32.76 -2.44
C THR A 22 3.20 -32.06 -1.85
N ARG A 23 3.08 -31.99 -0.51
CA ARG A 23 2.08 -31.12 0.12
C ARG A 23 2.51 -29.66 0.01
N ILE A 24 1.72 -28.83 -0.64
CA ILE A 24 1.94 -27.39 -0.76
C ILE A 24 1.07 -26.69 0.28
N VAL A 25 1.69 -25.84 1.10
CA VAL A 25 0.98 -24.87 1.94
C VAL A 25 1.05 -23.52 1.24
N GLY A 26 0.00 -22.72 1.30
CA GLY A 26 0.02 -21.38 0.72
C GLY A 26 -1.04 -20.47 1.33
N VAL A 27 -0.98 -19.19 0.94
CA VAL A 27 -1.98 -18.20 1.31
C VAL A 27 -2.86 -17.91 0.10
N LEU A 28 -4.17 -18.12 0.25
CA LEU A 28 -5.19 -17.67 -0.68
C LEU A 28 -5.77 -16.35 -0.17
N ALA A 29 -5.57 -15.27 -0.90
CA ALA A 29 -6.16 -13.97 -0.65
C ALA A 29 -7.27 -13.69 -1.67
N THR A 30 -8.45 -13.35 -1.17
CA THR A 30 -9.64 -13.10 -1.99
C THR A 30 -10.01 -11.61 -1.95
N PRO A 31 -10.42 -11.01 -3.08
CA PRO A 31 -10.87 -9.62 -3.08
C PRO A 31 -12.25 -9.51 -2.41
N ASP A 32 -12.55 -8.36 -1.80
CA ASP A 32 -13.84 -8.08 -1.12
C ASP A 32 -15.08 -8.34 -1.99
N SER A 33 -14.94 -8.27 -3.31
CA SER A 33 -16.02 -8.56 -4.25
C SER A 33 -16.49 -10.02 -4.21
N VAL A 34 -15.65 -10.95 -3.75
CA VAL A 34 -16.00 -12.36 -3.53
C VAL A 34 -16.78 -12.45 -2.22
N SER A 35 -18.01 -11.95 -2.24
CA SER A 35 -18.98 -12.25 -1.18
C SER A 35 -19.59 -13.63 -1.43
N SER A 36 -20.06 -14.31 -0.39
CA SER A 36 -20.68 -15.66 -0.46
C SER A 36 -21.92 -15.78 -1.37
N SER A 37 -22.29 -14.73 -2.10
CA SER A 37 -23.46 -14.67 -2.97
C SER A 37 -23.18 -14.17 -4.40
N SER A 38 -21.96 -13.73 -4.73
CA SER A 38 -21.67 -13.22 -6.07
C SER A 38 -21.31 -14.35 -7.04
N SER A 39 -22.11 -14.55 -8.08
CA SER A 39 -21.88 -15.54 -9.14
C SER A 39 -20.78 -15.16 -10.15
N ASN A 40 -20.01 -14.11 -9.88
CA ASN A 40 -19.02 -13.60 -10.84
C ASN A 40 -17.66 -14.20 -10.50
N ALA A 41 -17.21 -15.11 -11.36
CA ALA A 41 -15.85 -15.63 -11.29
C ALA A 41 -14.83 -14.48 -11.46
N VAL A 42 -13.84 -14.43 -10.58
CA VAL A 42 -12.77 -13.43 -10.55
C VAL A 42 -11.50 -14.01 -11.17
N PRO A 43 -10.65 -13.18 -11.79
CA PRO A 43 -9.30 -13.60 -12.20
C PRO A 43 -8.43 -13.96 -10.99
N ALA A 44 -7.32 -14.66 -11.24
CA ALA A 44 -6.35 -14.99 -10.20
C ALA A 44 -4.89 -14.83 -10.64
N VAL A 45 -4.00 -14.69 -9.66
CA VAL A 45 -2.55 -14.75 -9.83
C VAL A 45 -1.98 -15.81 -8.90
N VAL A 46 -1.25 -16.77 -9.47
CA VAL A 46 -0.36 -17.66 -8.70
C VAL A 46 0.98 -16.95 -8.52
N LEU A 47 1.29 -16.55 -7.29
CA LEU A 47 2.48 -15.77 -6.93
C LEU A 47 3.59 -16.69 -6.41
N LEU A 48 4.67 -16.87 -7.16
CA LEU A 48 5.80 -17.72 -6.79
C LEU A 48 6.88 -16.92 -6.05
N HIS A 49 7.18 -17.34 -4.83
CA HIS A 49 8.19 -16.69 -3.97
C HIS A 49 9.64 -16.83 -4.48
N GLY A 50 10.57 -16.07 -3.90
CA GLY A 50 11.99 -16.03 -4.29
C GLY A 50 12.87 -17.15 -3.75
N TYR A 51 14.03 -16.75 -3.24
CA TYR A 51 15.06 -17.63 -2.64
C TYR A 51 14.73 -18.08 -1.20
N THR A 52 13.70 -17.51 -0.60
CA THR A 52 13.28 -17.79 0.78
C THR A 52 11.79 -18.08 0.78
N SER A 53 11.31 -18.85 1.77
CA SER A 53 9.87 -19.05 2.02
C SER A 53 9.11 -17.72 2.03
N PRO A 54 7.82 -17.68 1.62
CA PRO A 54 7.02 -16.46 1.68
C PRO A 54 6.80 -15.91 3.10
N PHE A 55 7.04 -16.73 4.12
CA PHE A 55 6.82 -16.38 5.52
C PHE A 55 8.06 -15.75 6.19
N GLU A 56 7.83 -14.99 7.25
CA GLU A 56 8.89 -14.43 8.11
C GLU A 56 9.65 -15.52 8.89
N SER A 57 10.91 -15.24 9.22
CA SER A 57 11.75 -16.17 10.00
C SER A 57 11.16 -16.41 11.39
N GLY A 58 10.91 -17.67 11.76
CA GLY A 58 10.25 -18.06 13.03
C GLY A 58 8.73 -18.24 12.93
N ALA A 59 8.16 -18.00 11.75
CA ALA A 59 6.77 -18.24 11.40
C ALA A 59 6.68 -19.14 10.16
N THR A 60 7.67 -20.02 9.94
CA THR A 60 7.65 -20.94 8.79
C THR A 60 6.90 -22.22 9.15
N PRO A 61 6.25 -22.89 8.18
CA PRO A 61 5.62 -24.18 8.42
C PRO A 61 6.56 -25.26 9.02
N LEU A 62 7.88 -25.12 8.85
CA LEU A 62 8.88 -26.05 9.38
C LEU A 62 9.20 -25.83 10.86
N ASP A 63 9.01 -24.61 11.37
CA ASP A 63 9.25 -24.29 12.79
C ASP A 63 8.32 -25.07 13.74
N PHE A 64 7.14 -25.47 13.26
CA PHE A 64 6.13 -26.19 14.05
C PHE A 64 6.42 -27.69 14.16
N ASN A 65 7.28 -28.23 13.29
CA ASN A 65 7.58 -29.67 13.20
C ASN A 65 8.89 -30.09 13.90
N ARG A 66 9.45 -29.26 14.79
CA ARG A 66 10.77 -29.44 15.46
C ARG A 66 10.93 -30.69 16.36
N GLY A 67 10.02 -31.67 16.30
CA GLY A 67 10.11 -32.97 16.97
C GLY A 67 10.42 -34.16 16.07
N VAL A 68 10.37 -34.01 14.74
CA VAL A 68 10.56 -35.12 13.79
C VAL A 68 12.02 -35.10 13.28
N THR A 69 12.85 -36.01 13.78
CA THR A 69 14.26 -36.13 13.40
C THR A 69 14.49 -36.99 12.16
N ASP A 70 13.44 -37.52 11.56
CA ASP A 70 13.53 -38.40 10.40
C ASP A 70 13.31 -37.59 9.12
N GLU A 71 14.40 -37.26 8.41
CA GLU A 71 14.37 -36.56 7.11
C GLU A 71 13.46 -37.26 6.07
N ALA A 72 13.13 -38.53 6.29
CA ALA A 72 12.25 -39.31 5.42
C ALA A 72 10.75 -39.00 5.57
N ALA A 73 10.32 -38.27 6.61
CA ALA A 73 8.92 -37.96 6.88
C ALA A 73 8.68 -36.46 6.97
N CYS A 74 8.84 -35.74 5.84
CA CYS A 74 8.40 -34.35 5.70
C CYS A 74 6.86 -34.28 5.56
N GLU A 75 6.12 -34.81 6.54
CA GLU A 75 4.67 -34.65 6.60
C GLU A 75 4.35 -33.35 7.32
N LEU A 76 3.90 -32.38 6.53
CA LEU A 76 3.58 -31.05 7.02
C LEU A 76 2.09 -31.00 7.38
N GLU A 77 1.77 -31.24 8.63
CA GLU A 77 0.42 -31.08 9.18
C GLU A 77 0.37 -29.78 9.99
N LEU A 78 -0.40 -28.80 9.51
CA LEU A 78 -0.65 -27.55 10.23
C LEU A 78 -2.03 -27.60 10.87
N ASP A 79 -2.07 -27.45 12.20
CA ASP A 79 -3.31 -27.23 12.92
C ASP A 79 -3.79 -25.76 12.77
N ASP A 80 -4.99 -25.46 13.27
CA ASP A 80 -5.57 -24.11 13.17
C ASP A 80 -4.73 -23.05 13.90
N GLN A 81 -4.02 -23.44 14.96
CA GLN A 81 -3.15 -22.53 15.70
C GLN A 81 -1.89 -22.21 14.90
N ASP A 82 -1.27 -23.20 14.27
CA ASP A 82 -0.08 -23.01 13.44
C ASP A 82 -0.40 -22.15 12.21
N ARG A 83 -1.57 -22.36 11.59
CA ARG A 83 -2.05 -21.51 10.48
C ARG A 83 -2.19 -20.04 10.89
N GLY A 84 -2.70 -19.78 12.10
CA GLY A 84 -2.86 -18.42 12.63
C GLY A 84 -1.54 -17.71 12.95
N ARG A 85 -0.40 -18.43 12.92
CA ARG A 85 0.93 -17.88 13.24
C ARG A 85 1.77 -17.57 12.00
N LEU A 86 1.33 -17.96 10.81
CA LEU A 86 2.05 -17.70 9.56
C LEU A 86 1.95 -16.22 9.20
N VAL A 87 3.08 -15.52 9.18
CA VAL A 87 3.17 -14.09 8.82
C VAL A 87 3.91 -13.97 7.50
N LEU A 88 3.30 -13.31 6.51
CA LEU A 88 3.92 -13.07 5.20
C LEU A 88 4.96 -11.96 5.28
N LYS A 89 6.02 -12.06 4.47
CA LYS A 89 6.95 -10.94 4.27
C LYS A 89 6.21 -9.77 3.59
N SER A 90 6.53 -8.54 4.02
CA SER A 90 5.84 -7.31 3.58
C SER A 90 5.68 -7.17 2.07
N TYR A 91 6.72 -7.44 1.28
CA TYR A 91 6.64 -7.30 -0.18
C TYR A 91 5.74 -8.34 -0.87
N TYR A 92 5.43 -9.48 -0.24
CA TYR A 92 4.37 -10.37 -0.73
C TYR A 92 2.99 -9.84 -0.35
N GLN A 93 2.86 -9.28 0.86
CA GLN A 93 1.64 -8.62 1.30
C GLN A 93 1.29 -7.44 0.37
N ASP A 94 2.26 -6.59 0.02
CA ASP A 94 2.06 -5.47 -0.90
C ASP A 94 1.52 -5.93 -2.28
N LEU A 95 2.02 -7.05 -2.80
CA LEU A 95 1.55 -7.62 -4.06
C LEU A 95 0.14 -8.21 -3.92
N ILE A 96 -0.15 -8.89 -2.80
CA ILE A 96 -1.48 -9.39 -2.48
C ILE A 96 -2.48 -8.24 -2.41
N ASP A 97 -2.16 -7.18 -1.68
CA ASP A 97 -3.00 -5.99 -1.53
C ASP A 97 -3.21 -5.30 -2.88
N PHE A 98 -2.14 -5.16 -3.67
CA PHE A 98 -2.21 -4.58 -5.01
C PHE A 98 -3.24 -5.28 -5.90
N PHE A 99 -3.23 -6.62 -5.92
CA PHE A 99 -4.11 -7.43 -6.76
C PHE A 99 -5.53 -7.55 -6.19
N THR A 100 -5.68 -7.78 -4.89
CA THR A 100 -6.99 -7.91 -4.24
C THR A 100 -7.77 -6.59 -4.28
N ALA A 101 -7.11 -5.45 -4.07
CA ALA A 101 -7.71 -4.13 -4.28
C ALA A 101 -8.22 -3.93 -5.73
N ARG A 102 -7.66 -4.70 -6.68
CA ARG A 102 -8.02 -4.69 -8.10
C ARG A 102 -9.01 -5.79 -8.49
N GLY A 103 -9.52 -6.57 -7.54
CA GLY A 103 -10.50 -7.63 -7.82
C GLY A 103 -9.88 -8.89 -8.40
N VAL A 104 -8.62 -9.14 -8.08
CA VAL A 104 -7.86 -10.33 -8.49
C VAL A 104 -7.55 -11.15 -7.25
N ALA A 105 -7.92 -12.42 -7.26
CA ALA A 105 -7.52 -13.35 -6.20
C ALA A 105 -6.01 -13.66 -6.32
N VAL A 106 -5.33 -13.85 -5.20
CA VAL A 106 -3.91 -14.22 -5.20
C VAL A 106 -3.72 -15.50 -4.44
N PHE A 107 -2.96 -16.41 -5.02
CA PHE A 107 -2.49 -17.60 -4.32
C PHE A 107 -0.97 -17.62 -4.28
N LEU A 108 -0.41 -17.58 -3.08
CA LEU A 108 1.02 -17.61 -2.81
C LEU A 108 1.40 -18.99 -2.24
N PRO A 109 1.75 -19.97 -3.09
CA PRO A 109 2.24 -21.26 -2.62
C PRO A 109 3.63 -21.11 -1.99
N ASP A 110 3.87 -21.83 -0.90
CA ASP A 110 5.19 -22.13 -0.36
C ASP A 110 5.71 -23.41 -1.03
N SER A 111 6.54 -23.24 -2.05
CA SER A 111 7.21 -24.33 -2.77
C SER A 111 8.31 -25.01 -1.96
N PHE A 112 8.63 -24.54 -0.76
CA PHE A 112 9.76 -25.03 0.02
C PHE A 112 9.32 -25.90 1.19
N SER A 113 8.28 -25.49 1.92
CA SER A 113 7.85 -26.16 3.14
C SER A 113 7.52 -27.64 2.96
N GLY A 114 6.80 -28.01 1.89
CA GLY A 114 6.51 -29.42 1.57
C GLY A 114 7.73 -30.28 1.26
N ARG A 115 8.91 -29.65 1.14
CA ARG A 115 10.19 -30.28 0.81
C ARG A 115 11.21 -30.08 1.93
N CYS A 116 10.77 -29.62 3.10
CA CYS A 116 11.62 -29.38 4.25
C CYS A 116 12.74 -28.36 3.97
N LEU A 117 12.40 -27.32 3.22
CA LEU A 117 13.26 -26.19 2.93
C LEU A 117 12.70 -24.90 3.55
N GLU A 118 13.55 -24.08 4.16
CA GLU A 118 13.20 -22.72 4.60
C GLU A 118 13.68 -21.67 3.59
N ASP A 119 14.89 -21.89 3.06
CA ASP A 119 15.50 -21.09 2.01
C ASP A 119 16.48 -21.92 1.16
N VAL A 120 16.96 -21.28 0.09
CA VAL A 120 18.05 -21.76 -0.77
C VAL A 120 19.15 -20.72 -0.93
N LEU A 121 19.24 -19.77 0.00
CA LEU A 121 20.36 -18.85 0.03
C LEU A 121 21.61 -19.70 0.33
N ASP A 122 22.66 -19.54 -0.47
CA ASP A 122 23.92 -20.30 -0.39
C ASP A 122 23.91 -21.76 -0.89
N ARG A 123 22.78 -22.28 -1.41
CA ARG A 123 22.74 -23.61 -2.05
C ARG A 123 22.95 -23.49 -3.56
N ALA A 124 24.13 -23.83 -4.04
CA ALA A 124 24.41 -23.88 -5.48
C ALA A 124 23.78 -25.13 -6.13
N PRO A 125 23.04 -25.00 -7.25
CA PRO A 125 22.76 -26.15 -8.11
C PRO A 125 24.10 -26.81 -8.51
N PRO A 126 24.26 -28.15 -8.43
CA PRO A 126 23.21 -29.17 -8.57
C PRO A 126 22.85 -29.93 -7.28
N GLU A 127 23.31 -29.52 -6.10
CA GLU A 127 23.25 -30.37 -4.89
C GLU A 127 21.86 -30.48 -4.24
N ASP A 128 20.92 -29.58 -4.60
CA ASP A 128 19.55 -29.60 -4.09
C ASP A 128 18.52 -29.52 -5.24
N THR A 129 18.00 -30.68 -5.66
CA THR A 129 16.96 -30.76 -6.70
C THR A 129 15.56 -30.38 -6.21
N ALA A 130 15.36 -30.21 -4.90
CA ALA A 130 14.03 -30.06 -4.32
C ALA A 130 13.47 -28.64 -4.54
N ALA A 131 14.31 -27.60 -4.49
CA ALA A 131 13.91 -26.22 -4.81
C ALA A 131 14.19 -25.80 -6.27
N HIS A 132 14.47 -26.77 -7.14
CA HIS A 132 14.78 -26.51 -8.54
C HIS A 132 13.61 -25.79 -9.24
N PRO A 133 13.84 -24.72 -10.03
CA PRO A 133 12.78 -23.95 -10.70
C PRO A 133 11.80 -24.79 -11.53
N ALA A 134 12.26 -25.92 -12.09
CA ALA A 134 11.38 -26.88 -12.78
C ALA A 134 10.33 -27.54 -11.86
N ARG A 135 10.67 -27.91 -10.62
CA ARG A 135 9.69 -28.43 -9.66
C ARG A 135 8.70 -27.34 -9.25
N ARG A 136 9.22 -26.14 -9.03
CA ARG A 136 8.41 -24.96 -8.66
C ARG A 136 7.46 -24.53 -9.78
N ALA A 137 7.84 -24.74 -11.04
CA ALA A 137 6.92 -24.62 -12.17
C ALA A 137 5.78 -25.65 -12.05
N GLY A 138 6.09 -26.89 -11.69
CA GLY A 138 5.09 -27.92 -11.36
C GLY A 138 4.16 -27.50 -10.21
N ASP A 139 4.69 -26.89 -9.14
CA ASP A 139 3.88 -26.33 -8.05
C ASP A 139 2.94 -25.23 -8.53
N ALA A 140 3.38 -24.40 -9.47
CA ALA A 140 2.53 -23.37 -10.08
C ALA A 140 1.32 -24.02 -10.80
N TYR A 141 1.53 -25.11 -11.53
CA TYR A 141 0.42 -25.85 -12.16
C TYR A 141 -0.48 -26.55 -11.17
N ALA A 142 0.10 -27.19 -10.14
CA ALA A 142 -0.69 -27.81 -9.10
C ALA A 142 -1.54 -26.77 -8.36
N SER A 143 -0.99 -25.56 -8.17
CA SER A 143 -1.70 -24.40 -7.64
C SER A 143 -2.81 -23.93 -8.57
N LEU A 144 -2.54 -23.81 -9.88
CA LEU A 144 -3.56 -23.50 -10.88
C LEU A 144 -4.71 -24.50 -10.80
N GLN A 145 -4.41 -25.81 -10.82
CA GLN A 145 -5.40 -26.90 -10.74
C GLN A 145 -6.18 -26.89 -9.42
N TYR A 146 -5.53 -26.61 -8.31
CA TYR A 146 -6.18 -26.46 -7.02
C TYR A 146 -7.20 -25.31 -7.06
N LEU A 147 -6.76 -24.11 -7.48
CA LEU A 147 -7.61 -22.91 -7.48
C LEU A 147 -8.90 -23.11 -8.26
N VAL A 148 -8.78 -23.54 -9.49
CA VAL A 148 -9.88 -23.76 -10.42
C VAL A 148 -10.78 -24.96 -10.09
N THR A 149 -10.30 -25.94 -9.32
CA THR A 149 -11.09 -27.13 -8.95
C THR A 149 -11.83 -26.90 -7.64
N GLU A 150 -11.17 -26.28 -6.66
CA GLU A 150 -11.70 -26.11 -5.32
C GLU A 150 -12.46 -24.78 -5.14
N HIS A 151 -12.25 -23.81 -6.03
CA HIS A 151 -12.85 -22.48 -5.92
C HIS A 151 -13.59 -22.09 -7.22
N ASP A 152 -14.89 -22.32 -7.22
CA ASP A 152 -15.80 -22.02 -8.34
C ASP A 152 -15.89 -20.52 -8.69
N PHE A 153 -15.51 -19.65 -7.75
CA PHE A 153 -15.37 -18.22 -7.96
C PHE A 153 -14.09 -17.83 -8.72
N ILE A 154 -13.19 -18.76 -9.07
CA ILE A 154 -12.00 -18.47 -9.88
C ILE A 154 -12.30 -18.71 -11.37
N ASP A 155 -12.08 -17.70 -12.21
CA ASP A 155 -12.19 -17.83 -13.66
C ASP A 155 -10.94 -18.53 -14.20
N SER A 156 -11.08 -19.82 -14.54
CA SER A 156 -9.97 -20.67 -15.01
C SER A 156 -9.29 -20.16 -16.28
N ALA A 157 -9.97 -19.34 -17.10
CA ALA A 157 -9.39 -18.74 -18.29
C ALA A 157 -8.57 -17.46 -18.00
N LYS A 158 -8.55 -17.00 -16.75
CA LYS A 158 -8.00 -15.72 -16.30
C LYS A 158 -7.03 -15.86 -15.13
N VAL A 159 -6.31 -16.97 -15.09
CA VAL A 159 -5.26 -17.19 -14.09
C VAL A 159 -3.90 -16.86 -14.68
N ALA A 160 -3.15 -15.95 -14.08
CA ALA A 160 -1.75 -15.69 -14.43
C ALA A 160 -0.79 -16.34 -13.42
N VAL A 161 0.47 -16.47 -13.83
CA VAL A 161 1.58 -16.80 -12.93
C VAL A 161 2.51 -15.59 -12.82
N LEU A 162 2.85 -15.19 -11.60
CA LEU A 162 3.83 -14.15 -11.32
C LEU A 162 4.92 -14.74 -10.44
N GLY A 163 6.18 -14.43 -10.69
CA GLY A 163 7.26 -14.92 -9.84
C GLY A 163 8.33 -13.89 -9.56
N LEU A 164 8.89 -13.93 -8.35
CA LEU A 164 10.02 -13.10 -7.93
C LEU A 164 11.30 -13.93 -7.91
N TRP A 165 12.42 -13.38 -8.40
CA TRP A 165 13.73 -14.05 -8.38
C TRP A 165 13.72 -15.48 -8.94
N GLN A 166 13.99 -16.50 -8.11
CA GLN A 166 13.89 -17.91 -8.54
C GLN A 166 12.44 -18.32 -8.85
N GLY A 167 11.46 -17.74 -8.15
CA GLY A 167 10.06 -17.82 -8.54
C GLY A 167 9.82 -17.22 -9.92
N GLY A 168 10.54 -16.15 -10.28
CA GLY A 168 10.51 -15.55 -11.61
C GLY A 168 10.99 -16.52 -12.69
N SER A 169 12.06 -17.27 -12.42
CA SER A 169 12.50 -18.37 -13.31
C SER A 169 11.44 -19.47 -13.40
N ALA A 170 10.82 -19.85 -12.29
CA ALA A 170 9.77 -20.86 -12.25
C ALA A 170 8.51 -20.41 -13.02
N ALA A 171 8.14 -19.12 -12.96
CA ALA A 171 7.02 -18.56 -13.72
C ALA A 171 7.28 -18.65 -15.24
N LEU A 172 8.49 -18.32 -15.70
CA LEU A 172 8.88 -18.48 -17.11
C LEU A 172 8.82 -19.93 -17.58
N LEU A 173 9.24 -20.87 -16.72
CA LEU A 173 9.17 -22.30 -16.99
C LEU A 173 7.74 -22.83 -16.96
N ALA A 174 6.88 -22.28 -16.10
CA ALA A 174 5.49 -22.66 -16.03
C ALA A 174 4.75 -22.36 -17.34
N VAL A 175 5.15 -21.33 -18.09
CA VAL A 175 4.54 -21.02 -19.39
C VAL A 175 5.38 -21.44 -20.60
N ALA A 176 6.43 -22.24 -20.42
CA ALA A 176 7.28 -22.71 -21.51
C ALA A 176 6.50 -23.65 -22.45
N ASP A 177 6.56 -23.41 -23.75
CA ASP A 177 5.95 -24.26 -24.77
C ASP A 177 6.94 -25.32 -25.25
N VAL A 178 7.09 -26.37 -24.44
CA VAL A 178 8.03 -27.46 -24.69
C VAL A 178 7.79 -28.22 -26.01
N GLU A 179 6.61 -28.12 -26.63
CA GLU A 179 6.37 -28.74 -27.94
C GLU A 179 7.02 -27.98 -29.09
N THR A 180 7.26 -26.68 -28.90
CA THR A 180 7.92 -25.81 -29.89
C THR A 180 9.43 -25.72 -29.68
N MET A 181 9.95 -26.32 -28.61
CA MET A 181 11.36 -26.25 -28.24
C MET A 181 12.12 -27.49 -28.71
N ASP A 182 13.28 -27.27 -29.36
CA ASP A 182 14.17 -28.33 -29.83
C ASP A 182 15.00 -28.94 -28.70
N ARG A 183 15.14 -28.21 -27.59
CA ARG A 183 15.80 -28.67 -26.36
C ARG A 183 14.80 -28.59 -25.23
N ALA A 184 14.69 -29.67 -24.44
CA ALA A 184 13.95 -29.59 -23.19
C ALA A 184 14.56 -28.47 -22.32
N PRO A 185 13.76 -27.55 -21.77
CA PRO A 185 14.26 -26.43 -20.96
C PRO A 185 14.93 -26.87 -19.64
N PHE A 186 15.10 -28.17 -19.42
CA PHE A 186 15.54 -28.75 -18.15
C PHE A 186 16.83 -29.56 -18.26
N ALA A 187 17.54 -29.49 -19.39
CA ALA A 187 18.80 -30.20 -19.58
C ALA A 187 19.99 -29.23 -19.43
N PRO A 188 20.65 -29.16 -18.26
CA PRO A 188 22.00 -28.62 -18.19
C PRO A 188 22.89 -29.29 -19.24
N ALA A 189 23.96 -28.61 -19.69
CA ALA A 189 24.94 -29.15 -20.64
C ALA A 189 25.65 -30.46 -20.20
N GLY A 190 25.31 -31.03 -19.03
CA GLY A 190 25.75 -32.33 -18.52
C GLY A 190 24.64 -33.41 -18.35
N TYR A 191 23.38 -33.15 -18.71
CA TYR A 191 22.25 -34.07 -18.53
C TYR A 191 21.49 -34.29 -19.85
N PRO A 192 22.02 -35.10 -20.79
CA PRO A 192 21.56 -35.16 -22.18
C PRO A 192 20.29 -35.98 -22.42
N GLY A 193 19.50 -36.32 -21.39
CA GLY A 193 18.34 -37.21 -21.52
C GLY A 193 17.06 -36.61 -20.95
N ALA A 194 16.00 -36.55 -21.77
CA ALA A 194 14.63 -36.30 -21.32
C ALA A 194 14.14 -37.28 -20.23
N SER A 195 14.86 -38.39 -20.03
CA SER A 195 14.62 -39.42 -19.01
C SER A 195 15.08 -39.07 -17.59
N LEU A 196 15.76 -37.93 -17.36
CA LEU A 196 16.24 -37.52 -16.03
C LEU A 196 15.30 -36.56 -15.28
N GLY A 197 13.99 -36.57 -15.63
CA GLY A 197 12.94 -36.41 -14.62
C GLY A 197 12.27 -35.04 -14.47
N TYR A 198 12.36 -34.15 -15.44
CA TYR A 198 11.53 -32.93 -15.46
C TYR A 198 10.59 -32.96 -16.65
N VAL A 199 9.35 -33.36 -16.39
CA VAL A 199 8.28 -33.36 -17.38
C VAL A 199 7.64 -31.98 -17.28
N ALA A 200 7.91 -31.10 -18.26
CA ALA A 200 7.04 -29.94 -18.41
C ALA A 200 5.60 -30.45 -18.49
N PRO A 201 4.67 -29.89 -17.71
CA PRO A 201 3.28 -30.27 -17.80
C PRO A 201 2.81 -30.19 -19.26
N PRO A 202 2.01 -31.17 -19.71
CA PRO A 202 1.63 -31.27 -21.10
C PRO A 202 0.94 -29.99 -21.56
N THR A 203 1.47 -29.35 -22.61
CA THR A 203 0.97 -28.09 -23.18
C THR A 203 -0.44 -28.21 -23.78
N ARG A 204 -0.99 -29.43 -23.88
CA ARG A 204 -2.24 -29.78 -24.59
C ARG A 204 -3.44 -30.17 -23.72
N THR A 205 -3.43 -29.98 -22.40
CA THR A 205 -4.70 -30.01 -21.66
C THR A 205 -5.34 -28.62 -21.77
N PRO A 206 -6.38 -28.42 -22.60
CA PRO A 206 -7.02 -27.11 -22.76
C PRO A 206 -7.60 -26.56 -21.46
N ASP A 207 -7.79 -27.42 -20.45
CA ASP A 207 -8.47 -27.09 -19.22
C ASP A 207 -7.59 -26.27 -18.25
N TRP A 208 -6.26 -26.39 -18.32
CA TRP A 208 -5.35 -25.81 -17.31
C TRP A 208 -4.16 -25.06 -17.96
N ARG A 209 -4.34 -23.80 -18.31
CA ARG A 209 -3.28 -22.93 -18.86
C ARG A 209 -3.28 -21.57 -18.18
N PHE A 210 -2.09 -20.99 -18.02
CA PHE A 210 -1.99 -19.60 -17.60
C PHE A 210 -2.35 -18.65 -18.75
N ALA A 211 -3.10 -17.61 -18.44
CA ALA A 211 -3.47 -16.54 -19.37
C ALA A 211 -2.32 -15.56 -19.64
N ALA A 212 -1.40 -15.43 -18.69
CA ALA A 212 -0.19 -14.62 -18.80
C ALA A 212 0.87 -15.05 -17.78
N ALA A 213 2.12 -14.67 -18.02
CA ALA A 213 3.22 -14.80 -17.06
C ALA A 213 3.95 -13.47 -16.83
N VAL A 214 4.35 -13.22 -15.59
CA VAL A 214 5.27 -12.13 -15.23
C VAL A 214 6.44 -12.66 -14.43
N SER A 215 7.65 -12.28 -14.84
CA SER A 215 8.90 -12.63 -14.18
C SER A 215 9.59 -11.37 -13.69
N ILE A 216 9.74 -11.22 -12.37
CA ILE A 216 10.38 -10.07 -11.73
C ILE A 216 11.76 -10.50 -11.23
N SER A 217 12.81 -9.85 -11.75
CA SER A 217 14.22 -10.09 -11.42
C SER A 217 14.63 -11.58 -11.46
N PRO A 218 14.33 -12.33 -12.53
CA PRO A 218 14.56 -13.77 -12.58
C PRO A 218 15.99 -14.16 -12.14
N GLY A 219 16.09 -15.27 -11.41
CA GLY A 219 17.36 -15.81 -10.95
C GLY A 219 18.21 -16.39 -12.09
N THR A 220 19.48 -16.71 -11.81
CA THR A 220 20.42 -17.32 -12.77
C THR A 220 19.91 -18.58 -13.45
N GLY A 221 18.96 -19.27 -12.81
CA GLY A 221 18.25 -20.42 -13.38
C GLY A 221 17.74 -20.15 -14.81
N MET A 222 17.21 -18.96 -15.10
CA MET A 222 16.69 -18.63 -16.43
C MET A 222 17.69 -18.91 -17.58
N HIS A 223 19.01 -18.81 -17.36
CA HIS A 223 20.02 -19.02 -18.41
C HIS A 223 20.44 -20.48 -18.55
N GLY A 224 20.45 -21.23 -17.45
CA GLY A 224 20.74 -22.66 -17.51
C GLY A 224 19.63 -23.45 -18.21
N TYR A 225 18.40 -22.94 -18.16
CA TYR A 225 17.20 -23.61 -18.65
C TYR A 225 16.80 -23.20 -20.08
N LEU A 226 17.19 -22.01 -20.53
CA LEU A 226 16.69 -21.43 -21.79
C LEU A 226 17.78 -21.31 -22.87
N GLY A 227 18.83 -22.14 -22.78
CA GLY A 227 19.98 -22.17 -23.71
C GLY A 227 21.00 -21.05 -23.50
N ASP A 228 21.99 -20.95 -24.39
CA ASP A 228 23.17 -20.06 -24.26
C ASP A 228 22.79 -18.62 -23.85
N ALA A 229 23.47 -18.06 -22.84
CA ALA A 229 23.12 -16.76 -22.25
C ALA A 229 23.15 -15.58 -23.26
N HIS A 230 23.80 -15.78 -24.40
CA HIS A 230 23.98 -14.78 -25.45
C HIS A 230 23.67 -15.37 -26.82
N LEU A 231 22.97 -14.59 -27.65
CA LEU A 231 22.89 -14.83 -29.08
C LEU A 231 23.86 -13.89 -29.80
N ASP A 232 24.54 -14.40 -30.83
CA ASP A 232 25.35 -13.55 -31.69
C ASP A 232 24.42 -12.67 -32.55
N LEU A 233 24.83 -11.42 -32.78
CA LEU A 233 24.07 -10.48 -33.61
C LEU A 233 23.83 -11.04 -35.03
N GLU A 234 24.83 -11.75 -35.57
CA GLU A 234 24.74 -12.41 -36.87
C GLU A 234 24.10 -13.79 -36.71
N GLY A 235 22.85 -13.93 -37.18
CA GLY A 235 22.12 -15.21 -37.15
C GLY A 235 21.28 -15.43 -35.88
N ALA A 236 21.07 -14.42 -35.04
CA ALA A 236 20.30 -14.52 -33.79
C ALA A 236 18.96 -15.25 -33.92
N LEU A 237 18.20 -15.03 -34.99
CA LEU A 237 16.91 -15.71 -35.20
C LEU A 237 17.10 -17.22 -35.38
N THR A 238 18.07 -17.64 -36.19
CA THR A 238 18.39 -19.06 -36.41
C THR A 238 19.03 -19.70 -35.18
N GLN A 239 19.84 -18.95 -34.43
CA GLN A 239 20.41 -19.43 -33.17
C GLN A 239 19.37 -19.56 -32.06
N GLY A 240 18.36 -18.68 -32.06
CA GLY A 240 17.32 -18.61 -31.03
C GLY A 240 16.13 -19.54 -31.24
N GLU A 241 15.89 -19.99 -32.47
CA GLU A 241 14.81 -20.92 -32.82
C GLU A 241 14.93 -22.23 -32.03
N GLY A 242 13.82 -22.66 -31.45
CA GLY A 242 13.76 -23.90 -30.66
C GLY A 242 14.40 -23.82 -29.27
N LEU A 243 14.98 -22.69 -28.85
CA LEU A 243 15.63 -22.56 -27.54
C LEU A 243 14.68 -22.18 -26.40
N TYR A 244 13.67 -21.36 -26.67
CA TYR A 244 12.63 -21.03 -25.71
C TYR A 244 11.43 -20.45 -26.44
N GLY A 245 10.25 -21.04 -26.23
CA GLY A 245 8.97 -20.49 -26.61
C GLY A 245 8.08 -20.41 -25.37
N SER A 246 7.16 -19.44 -25.33
CA SER A 246 6.08 -19.42 -24.35
C SER A 246 4.76 -19.64 -25.05
N TYR A 247 3.82 -20.34 -24.41
CA TYR A 247 2.46 -20.46 -24.92
C TYR A 247 1.54 -19.32 -24.47
N ALA A 248 1.96 -18.51 -23.49
CA ALA A 248 1.19 -17.42 -22.92
C ALA A 248 1.94 -16.09 -23.06
N PRO A 249 1.23 -14.95 -23.21
CA PRO A 249 1.86 -13.64 -23.13
C PRO A 249 2.75 -13.53 -21.90
N THR A 250 4.00 -13.09 -22.09
CA THR A 250 5.00 -13.06 -21.01
C THR A 250 5.66 -11.69 -20.91
N LEU A 251 5.85 -11.21 -19.68
CA LEU A 251 6.55 -9.97 -19.35
C LEU A 251 7.72 -10.27 -18.40
N ILE A 252 8.91 -9.74 -18.72
CA ILE A 252 10.06 -9.75 -17.81
C ILE A 252 10.37 -8.33 -17.35
N LEU A 253 10.39 -8.13 -16.03
CA LEU A 253 10.76 -6.86 -15.40
C LEU A 253 12.06 -7.06 -14.63
N CYS A 254 13.07 -6.23 -14.87
CA CYS A 254 14.36 -6.43 -14.22
C CYS A 254 15.11 -5.14 -13.87
N GLY A 255 15.87 -5.16 -12.78
CA GLY A 255 16.83 -4.11 -12.48
C GLY A 255 18.11 -4.24 -13.31
N SER A 256 18.63 -3.15 -13.84
CA SER A 256 19.83 -3.16 -14.70
C SER A 256 21.13 -3.51 -13.95
N GLN A 257 21.11 -3.52 -12.61
CA GLN A 257 22.24 -3.98 -11.79
C GLN A 257 22.10 -5.45 -11.37
N HIS A 258 20.99 -6.11 -11.73
CA HIS A 258 20.80 -7.54 -11.48
C HIS A 258 21.57 -8.35 -12.53
N ALA A 259 22.75 -8.87 -12.16
CA ALA A 259 23.63 -9.61 -13.07
C ALA A 259 22.96 -10.78 -13.83
N PRO A 260 21.98 -11.51 -13.25
CA PRO A 260 21.18 -12.47 -14.01
C PRO A 260 20.41 -11.86 -15.18
N CYS A 261 19.97 -10.61 -15.16
CA CYS A 261 19.24 -10.01 -16.27
C CYS A 261 20.11 -9.21 -17.24
N ASP A 262 21.06 -8.45 -16.70
CA ASP A 262 21.80 -7.44 -17.45
C ASP A 262 23.32 -7.67 -17.34
N GLU A 263 23.79 -8.75 -17.95
CA GLU A 263 25.22 -8.92 -18.24
C GLU A 263 25.49 -8.41 -19.66
N ALA A 264 26.49 -7.53 -19.78
CA ALA A 264 26.97 -7.07 -21.08
C ALA A 264 27.50 -8.26 -21.88
N GLY A 265 26.93 -8.49 -23.06
CA GLY A 265 27.51 -9.41 -24.03
C GLY A 265 28.84 -8.88 -24.58
N GLY A 266 29.58 -9.72 -25.30
CA GLY A 266 30.66 -9.24 -26.16
C GLY A 266 30.16 -8.22 -27.19
N LEU A 267 31.07 -7.49 -27.86
CA LEU A 267 30.74 -6.46 -28.85
C LEU A 267 29.79 -6.93 -29.98
N LEU A 268 29.70 -8.24 -30.22
CA LEU A 268 28.91 -8.86 -31.26
C LEU A 268 27.74 -9.71 -30.73
N GLN A 269 27.35 -9.52 -29.47
CA GLN A 269 26.33 -10.34 -28.81
C GLN A 269 25.21 -9.48 -28.23
N TYR A 270 24.00 -10.02 -28.25
CA TYR A 270 22.90 -9.46 -27.47
C TYR A 270 23.17 -9.62 -25.97
N ARG A 271 22.71 -8.66 -25.17
CA ARG A 271 22.66 -8.80 -23.71
C ARG A 271 21.71 -9.94 -23.33
N LYS A 272 21.84 -10.46 -22.10
CA LYS A 272 21.06 -11.61 -21.61
C LYS A 272 19.55 -11.47 -21.79
N LEU A 273 18.96 -10.37 -21.30
CA LEU A 273 17.52 -10.13 -21.41
C LEU A 273 17.04 -10.02 -22.88
N ALA A 274 17.80 -9.31 -23.72
CA ALA A 274 17.51 -9.17 -25.15
C ALA A 274 17.63 -10.50 -25.89
N SER A 275 18.63 -11.32 -25.54
CA SER A 275 18.80 -12.67 -26.10
C SER A 275 17.61 -13.54 -25.78
N LEU A 276 17.10 -13.51 -24.55
CA LEU A 276 15.90 -14.28 -24.18
C LEU A 276 14.66 -13.83 -24.95
N ALA A 277 14.43 -12.52 -25.08
CA ALA A 277 13.31 -12.00 -25.88
C ALA A 277 13.39 -12.44 -27.35
N LEU A 278 14.59 -12.47 -27.94
CA LEU A 278 14.79 -12.94 -29.30
C LEU A 278 14.58 -14.45 -29.45
N LYS A 279 14.97 -15.26 -28.47
CA LYS A 279 14.65 -16.71 -28.46
C LYS A 279 13.14 -16.95 -28.45
N ALA A 280 12.43 -16.25 -27.56
CA ALA A 280 10.98 -16.31 -27.45
C ALA A 280 10.30 -15.92 -28.76
N LEU A 281 10.73 -14.80 -29.37
CA LEU A 281 10.19 -14.32 -30.64
C LEU A 281 10.51 -15.25 -31.80
N ALA A 282 11.71 -15.84 -31.84
CA ALA A 282 12.10 -16.78 -32.89
C ALA A 282 11.32 -18.11 -32.81
N THR A 283 11.11 -18.62 -31.59
CA THR A 283 10.45 -19.92 -31.36
C THR A 283 8.93 -19.82 -31.41
N ALA A 284 8.34 -18.76 -30.83
CA ALA A 284 6.90 -18.56 -30.72
C ALA A 284 6.48 -17.14 -31.14
N PRO A 285 6.66 -16.74 -32.42
CA PRO A 285 6.46 -15.37 -32.88
C PRO A 285 5.03 -14.83 -32.73
N ALA A 286 4.04 -15.70 -32.54
CA ALA A 286 2.64 -15.33 -32.37
C ALA A 286 2.29 -14.96 -30.91
N VAL A 287 3.19 -15.22 -29.95
CA VAL A 287 2.95 -14.99 -28.52
C VAL A 287 3.69 -13.73 -28.09
N ALA A 288 2.98 -12.79 -27.46
CA ALA A 288 3.57 -11.54 -27.00
C ALA A 288 4.65 -11.80 -25.93
N PHE A 289 5.83 -11.23 -26.12
CA PHE A 289 6.95 -11.36 -25.21
C PHE A 289 7.61 -10.00 -25.00
N ASP A 290 7.37 -9.41 -23.84
CA ASP A 290 7.81 -8.06 -23.51
C ASP A 290 8.89 -8.10 -22.42
N THR A 291 9.83 -7.16 -22.49
CA THR A 291 10.87 -7.01 -21.46
C THR A 291 11.06 -5.54 -21.09
N GLU A 292 11.43 -5.30 -19.83
CA GLU A 292 11.75 -3.97 -19.32
C GLU A 292 12.90 -4.04 -18.32
N SER A 293 13.82 -3.08 -18.45
CA SER A 293 14.99 -2.95 -17.58
C SER A 293 14.97 -1.58 -16.92
N TYR A 294 15.03 -1.56 -15.59
CA TYR A 294 15.02 -0.35 -14.78
C TYR A 294 16.44 0.09 -14.47
N ALA A 295 16.81 1.28 -14.95
CA ALA A 295 18.17 1.80 -14.83
C ALA A 295 18.55 2.01 -13.36
N GLY A 296 19.68 1.43 -12.95
CA GLY A 296 20.26 1.62 -11.60
C GLY A 296 19.61 0.79 -10.50
N ALA A 297 18.50 0.09 -10.77
CA ALA A 297 17.87 -0.81 -9.82
C ALA A 297 18.60 -2.17 -9.78
N ASP A 298 18.65 -2.80 -8.61
CA ASP A 298 19.22 -4.14 -8.42
C ASP A 298 18.14 -5.23 -8.49
N GLY A 299 18.51 -6.50 -8.26
CA GLY A 299 17.54 -7.60 -8.31
C GLY A 299 16.46 -7.52 -7.23
N GLY A 300 16.74 -6.82 -6.14
CA GLY A 300 15.91 -6.69 -4.95
C GLY A 300 14.84 -5.61 -5.02
N PHE A 301 14.70 -4.89 -6.14
CA PHE A 301 13.93 -3.65 -6.22
C PHE A 301 12.46 -3.74 -5.76
N ILE A 302 11.84 -4.92 -5.89
CA ILE A 302 10.45 -5.14 -5.51
C ILE A 302 10.24 -5.11 -3.98
N SER A 303 11.30 -5.34 -3.20
CA SER A 303 11.25 -5.30 -1.74
C SER A 303 11.53 -3.89 -1.23
N PRO A 304 10.66 -3.28 -0.40
CA PRO A 304 10.88 -1.95 0.17
C PRO A 304 12.12 -1.93 1.08
N ASN A 305 12.50 -3.07 1.66
CA ASN A 305 13.72 -3.20 2.48
C ASN A 305 15.02 -2.95 1.69
N ASN A 306 14.95 -2.81 0.35
CA ASN A 306 16.12 -2.52 -0.49
C ASN A 306 16.10 -1.07 -1.03
N ASP A 307 15.33 -0.16 -0.43
CA ASP A 307 15.23 1.24 -0.86
C ASP A 307 16.42 2.11 -0.47
N ASP A 308 17.41 1.55 0.22
CA ASP A 308 18.72 2.18 0.38
C ASP A 308 19.36 2.53 -0.99
N ASN A 309 18.97 1.80 -2.05
CA ASN A 309 19.19 2.21 -3.43
C ASN A 309 17.96 2.99 -3.94
N PRO A 310 18.03 4.31 -4.18
CA PRO A 310 16.87 5.12 -4.56
C PRO A 310 16.24 4.70 -5.90
N ASN A 311 17.00 4.03 -6.77
CA ASN A 311 16.46 3.53 -8.04
C ASN A 311 15.50 2.34 -7.84
N ASN A 312 15.57 1.65 -6.70
CA ASN A 312 14.71 0.52 -6.40
C ASN A 312 13.25 0.96 -6.14
N ALA A 313 13.05 2.06 -5.40
CA ALA A 313 11.71 2.62 -5.16
C ALA A 313 11.04 3.07 -6.47
N GLU A 314 11.79 3.72 -7.36
CA GLU A 314 11.30 4.11 -8.68
C GLU A 314 10.96 2.87 -9.54
N ALA A 315 11.85 1.88 -9.61
CA ALA A 315 11.64 0.63 -10.33
C ALA A 315 10.43 -0.17 -9.81
N ARG A 316 10.20 -0.16 -8.49
CA ARG A 316 9.01 -0.77 -7.88
C ARG A 316 7.74 -0.06 -8.28
N THR A 317 7.73 1.26 -8.25
CA THR A 317 6.59 2.08 -8.70
C THR A 317 6.27 1.81 -10.17
N GLN A 318 7.29 1.80 -11.04
CA GLN A 318 7.14 1.47 -12.46
C GLN A 318 6.64 0.04 -12.66
N THR A 319 7.10 -0.90 -11.84
CA THR A 319 6.63 -2.30 -11.87
C THR A 319 5.14 -2.40 -11.58
N TYR A 320 4.63 -1.75 -10.55
CA TYR A 320 3.18 -1.73 -10.29
C TYR A 320 2.40 -1.10 -11.45
N ALA A 321 2.90 -0.01 -12.03
CA ALA A 321 2.29 0.60 -13.22
C ALA A 321 2.30 -0.35 -14.44
N ARG A 322 3.31 -1.22 -14.56
CA ARG A 322 3.40 -2.23 -15.62
C ARG A 322 2.50 -3.43 -15.37
N LEU A 323 2.38 -3.90 -14.13
CA LEU A 323 1.35 -4.89 -13.78
C LEU A 323 -0.05 -4.37 -14.13
N GLU A 324 -0.31 -3.09 -13.85
CA GLU A 324 -1.59 -2.45 -14.13
C GLU A 324 -1.88 -2.25 -15.63
N SER A 325 -0.90 -1.77 -16.39
CA SER A 325 -1.07 -1.51 -17.82
C SER A 325 -0.89 -2.74 -18.72
N TRP A 326 -0.22 -3.79 -18.25
CA TRP A 326 0.12 -4.96 -19.06
C TRP A 326 -0.54 -6.26 -18.59
N LEU A 327 -0.44 -6.60 -17.29
CA LEU A 327 -0.93 -7.89 -16.78
C LEU A 327 -2.44 -7.87 -16.59
N LEU A 328 -2.96 -6.86 -15.89
CA LEU A 328 -4.40 -6.79 -15.59
C LEU A 328 -5.26 -6.84 -16.86
N PRO A 329 -4.98 -6.13 -17.96
CA PRO A 329 -5.82 -6.22 -19.15
C PRO A 329 -5.83 -7.61 -19.82
N ARG A 330 -4.91 -8.51 -19.47
CA ARG A 330 -4.83 -9.87 -20.02
C ARG A 330 -5.59 -10.89 -19.17
N ILE A 331 -5.61 -10.72 -17.85
CA ILE A 331 -6.38 -11.57 -16.93
C ILE A 331 -7.74 -10.97 -16.57
N GLN A 332 -7.89 -9.67 -16.71
CA GLN A 332 -9.15 -8.94 -16.68
C GLN A 332 -9.33 -8.31 -18.07
N PRO A 333 -9.43 -9.11 -19.15
CA PRO A 333 -9.77 -8.55 -20.45
C PRO A 333 -11.06 -7.77 -20.25
N ALA A 334 -10.95 -6.43 -20.39
CA ALA A 334 -11.97 -5.47 -20.02
C ALA A 334 -13.33 -6.07 -20.35
N ALA A 335 -14.14 -6.39 -19.33
CA ALA A 335 -15.38 -7.12 -19.48
C ALA A 335 -16.16 -6.54 -20.67
N ASN A 336 -16.07 -7.19 -21.84
CA ASN A 336 -16.60 -6.70 -23.11
C ASN A 336 -16.52 -5.18 -23.37
N ALA A 337 -15.48 -4.40 -23.03
CA ALA A 337 -15.51 -2.94 -23.22
C ALA A 337 -16.84 -2.26 -22.75
N ALA A 338 -17.51 -2.93 -21.82
CA ALA A 338 -18.79 -2.60 -21.20
C ALA A 338 -18.69 -2.84 -19.68
N GLY A 339 -17.47 -2.99 -19.15
CA GLY A 339 -17.11 -2.31 -17.91
C GLY A 339 -17.60 -0.88 -18.09
N GLN A 340 -18.71 -0.59 -17.42
CA GLN A 340 -19.51 0.57 -17.69
C GLN A 340 -18.67 1.76 -17.21
N LEU A 341 -17.90 2.35 -18.12
CA LEU A 341 -17.28 3.64 -17.90
C LEU A 341 -18.45 4.60 -17.77
N VAL A 342 -18.93 4.75 -16.55
CA VAL A 342 -20.01 5.65 -16.23
C VAL A 342 -19.34 6.96 -15.90
N ARG A 343 -19.56 7.93 -16.78
CA ARG A 343 -19.32 9.33 -16.45
C ARG A 343 -20.53 9.83 -15.69
N GLN A 344 -20.31 10.27 -14.46
CA GLN A 344 -21.30 10.97 -13.67
C GLN A 344 -20.86 12.42 -13.54
N ALA A 345 -21.75 13.36 -13.85
CA ALA A 345 -21.50 14.76 -13.57
C ALA A 345 -21.30 14.93 -12.06
N LEU A 346 -20.23 15.63 -11.67
CA LEU A 346 -20.01 15.95 -10.28
C LEU A 346 -21.05 16.98 -9.81
N PRO A 347 -21.54 16.87 -8.56
CA PRO A 347 -22.33 17.93 -7.94
C PRO A 347 -21.40 19.09 -7.57
N ALA A 348 -20.90 19.83 -8.57
CA ALA A 348 -19.91 20.87 -8.39
C ALA A 348 -20.40 21.99 -7.45
N GLY A 349 -19.47 22.60 -6.72
CA GLY A 349 -19.76 23.66 -5.75
C GLY A 349 -19.48 23.26 -4.30
N GLN A 350 -19.88 24.13 -3.38
CA GLN A 350 -19.76 23.88 -1.94
C GLN A 350 -21.11 23.44 -1.38
N HIS A 351 -21.10 22.37 -0.59
CA HIS A 351 -22.28 21.78 0.03
C HIS A 351 -22.05 21.70 1.53
N THR A 352 -22.88 22.39 2.32
CA THR A 352 -22.90 22.19 3.77
C THR A 352 -23.66 20.91 4.07
N VAL A 353 -23.02 20.00 4.81
CA VAL A 353 -23.53 18.66 5.13
C VAL A 353 -23.37 18.38 6.61
N SER A 354 -24.07 17.35 7.11
CA SER A 354 -23.85 16.81 8.45
C SER A 354 -23.78 15.29 8.45
N PHE A 355 -23.06 14.72 9.41
CA PHE A 355 -22.95 13.28 9.63
C PHE A 355 -22.76 12.97 11.11
N LEU A 356 -23.05 11.74 11.53
CA LEU A 356 -22.91 11.33 12.93
C LEU A 356 -21.48 10.83 13.22
N SER A 357 -20.83 11.37 14.25
CA SER A 357 -19.59 10.80 14.78
C SER A 357 -19.93 9.58 15.63
N GLU A 358 -19.54 8.39 15.17
CA GLU A 358 -19.75 7.13 15.92
C GLU A 358 -19.00 7.10 17.26
N TYR A 359 -17.97 7.94 17.42
CA TYR A 359 -17.17 8.02 18.63
C TYR A 359 -18.00 8.49 19.85
N ASP A 360 -18.82 9.53 19.67
CA ASP A 360 -19.61 10.13 20.77
C ASP A 360 -21.07 10.40 20.44
N GLY A 361 -21.54 9.97 19.27
CA GLY A 361 -22.90 10.23 18.79
C GLY A 361 -23.17 11.70 18.50
N THR A 362 -22.14 12.54 18.36
CA THR A 362 -22.30 13.96 18.03
C THR A 362 -22.54 14.13 16.53
N GLU A 363 -23.53 14.94 16.16
CA GLU A 363 -23.69 15.39 14.78
C GLU A 363 -22.59 16.41 14.43
N ILE A 364 -21.80 16.08 13.42
CA ILE A 364 -20.69 16.87 12.90
C ILE A 364 -21.17 17.57 11.63
N PHE A 365 -21.05 18.89 11.61
CA PHE A 365 -21.28 19.70 10.42
C PHE A 365 -20.01 19.76 9.58
N GLY A 366 -20.11 20.05 8.29
CA GLY A 366 -18.93 20.24 7.46
C GLY A 366 -19.25 20.83 6.10
N VAL A 367 -18.21 21.21 5.37
CA VAL A 367 -18.32 21.72 3.99
C VAL A 367 -17.68 20.74 3.04
N LEU A 368 -18.47 20.18 2.13
CA LEU A 368 -18.02 19.36 1.01
C LEU A 368 -17.86 20.26 -0.22
N ALA A 369 -16.62 20.48 -0.65
CA ALA A 369 -16.30 21.22 -1.85
C ALA A 369 -15.96 20.26 -3.00
N VAL A 370 -16.70 20.36 -4.09
CA VAL A 370 -16.63 19.45 -5.24
C VAL A 370 -16.22 20.24 -6.49
N PRO A 371 -15.21 19.80 -7.25
CA PRO A 371 -14.76 20.51 -8.43
C PRO A 371 -15.76 20.37 -9.58
N GLU A 372 -15.66 21.26 -10.57
CA GLU A 372 -16.38 21.10 -11.83
C GLU A 372 -15.89 19.87 -12.62
N GLY A 373 -16.76 19.30 -13.44
CA GLY A 373 -16.46 18.19 -14.35
C GLY A 373 -17.19 16.89 -14.01
N ASP A 374 -16.66 15.77 -14.52
CA ASP A 374 -17.27 14.45 -14.40
C ASP A 374 -16.43 13.51 -13.54
N ALA A 375 -17.02 12.73 -12.65
CA ALA A 375 -16.39 11.54 -12.11
C ALA A 375 -16.45 10.40 -13.14
N VAL A 376 -15.37 9.65 -13.25
CA VAL A 376 -15.37 8.37 -13.97
C VAL A 376 -15.42 7.27 -12.93
N THR A 377 -16.35 6.34 -13.07
CA THR A 377 -16.28 5.05 -12.36
C THR A 377 -15.83 3.97 -13.33
N ILE A 378 -14.85 3.17 -12.93
CA ILE A 378 -14.34 2.03 -13.69
C ILE A 378 -14.74 0.78 -12.92
N ASP A 379 -15.63 -0.02 -13.48
CA ASP A 379 -16.15 -1.25 -12.86
C ASP A 379 -16.74 -1.00 -11.45
N GLY A 380 -17.50 0.09 -11.32
CA GLY A 380 -18.11 0.51 -10.05
C GLY A 380 -17.15 1.15 -9.05
N ARG A 381 -15.85 1.28 -9.39
CA ARG A 381 -14.85 1.97 -8.56
C ARG A 381 -14.72 3.41 -8.98
N GLY A 382 -14.90 4.31 -8.03
CA GLY A 382 -14.64 5.73 -8.22
C GLY A 382 -13.15 6.02 -8.49
N THR A 383 -12.89 7.07 -9.27
CA THR A 383 -11.52 7.48 -9.63
C THR A 383 -11.14 8.84 -9.04
N ARG A 384 -12.08 9.56 -8.41
CA ARG A 384 -11.83 10.91 -7.92
C ARG A 384 -11.03 10.89 -6.63
N ALA A 385 -9.92 11.61 -6.65
CA ALA A 385 -9.14 11.92 -5.46
C ALA A 385 -9.98 12.77 -4.49
N ALA A 386 -9.83 12.53 -3.20
CA ALA A 386 -10.37 13.40 -2.17
C ALA A 386 -9.38 13.67 -1.04
N VAL A 387 -9.60 14.75 -0.30
CA VAL A 387 -8.88 15.09 0.94
C VAL A 387 -9.89 15.45 2.02
N VAL A 388 -9.78 14.80 3.17
CA VAL A 388 -10.42 15.24 4.41
C VAL A 388 -9.51 16.28 5.07
N LEU A 389 -9.98 17.53 5.18
CA LEU A 389 -9.18 18.68 5.63
C LEU A 389 -9.63 19.17 7.01
N LEU A 390 -8.81 18.92 8.02
CA LEU A 390 -9.11 19.23 9.42
C LEU A 390 -8.66 20.66 9.77
N HIS A 391 -9.60 21.48 10.23
CA HIS A 391 -9.35 22.87 10.63
C HIS A 391 -8.43 22.99 11.86
N GLY A 392 -7.92 24.19 12.14
CA GLY A 392 -7.12 24.49 13.33
C GLY A 392 -7.96 24.81 14.56
N SER A 393 -7.32 25.35 15.60
CA SER A 393 -7.98 25.81 16.85
C SER A 393 -8.92 27.01 16.65
N SER A 394 -8.90 27.61 15.47
CA SER A 394 -9.77 28.70 15.03
C SER A 394 -11.16 28.27 14.60
N GLY A 395 -11.49 26.97 14.59
CA GLY A 395 -12.73 26.52 13.95
C GLY A 395 -12.72 26.72 12.42
N LEU A 396 -13.82 26.30 11.78
CA LEU A 396 -13.93 26.26 10.31
C LEU A 396 -14.52 27.55 9.69
N PHE A 397 -15.58 28.08 10.31
CA PHE A 397 -16.44 29.10 9.70
C PHE A 397 -16.07 30.53 10.10
N GLN A 398 -16.36 31.49 9.22
CA GLN A 398 -16.20 32.93 9.50
C GLN A 398 -17.21 33.43 10.55
N VAL A 399 -18.45 32.95 10.43
CA VAL A 399 -19.54 33.16 11.39
C VAL A 399 -19.82 31.82 12.06
N SER A 400 -19.86 31.79 13.39
CA SER A 400 -20.05 30.52 14.09
C SER A 400 -21.46 29.96 13.86
N PRO A 401 -21.59 28.65 13.52
CA PRO A 401 -22.88 27.99 13.48
C PRO A 401 -23.65 28.03 14.82
N LEU A 402 -22.95 28.24 15.95
CA LEU A 402 -23.56 28.41 17.27
C LEU A 402 -24.33 29.73 17.44
N GLU A 403 -24.23 30.68 16.51
CA GLU A 403 -25.09 31.87 16.50
C GLU A 403 -26.56 31.54 16.26
N TYR A 404 -26.84 30.41 15.60
CA TYR A 404 -28.20 29.90 15.36
C TYR A 404 -28.74 29.08 16.53
N HIS A 405 -27.94 28.84 17.57
CA HIS A 405 -28.39 28.09 18.74
C HIS A 405 -29.30 28.95 19.62
N THR A 406 -30.57 28.57 19.75
CA THR A 406 -31.57 29.26 20.59
C THR A 406 -31.48 28.93 22.08
N GLY A 407 -30.56 28.05 22.49
CA GLY A 407 -30.37 27.60 23.87
C GLY A 407 -29.40 28.46 24.70
N SER A 408 -29.46 28.33 26.04
CA SER A 408 -28.49 28.96 26.95
C SER A 408 -27.09 28.39 26.71
N ARG A 409 -26.20 29.18 26.08
CA ARG A 409 -24.78 28.86 25.84
C ARG A 409 -23.99 28.45 27.10
N ARG A 410 -24.47 28.80 28.30
CA ARG A 410 -23.74 28.61 29.58
C ARG A 410 -24.04 27.30 30.31
N THR A 411 -25.01 26.49 29.87
CA THR A 411 -25.50 25.34 30.66
C THR A 411 -25.63 24.03 29.89
N ALA A 412 -25.30 24.00 28.61
CA ALA A 412 -25.48 22.80 27.80
C ALA A 412 -24.37 21.78 28.05
N ARG A 413 -24.77 20.56 28.44
CA ARG A 413 -23.91 19.37 28.35
C ARG A 413 -23.73 19.02 26.87
N PRO A 414 -22.59 18.44 26.45
CA PRO A 414 -22.29 18.14 25.04
C PRO A 414 -23.37 17.32 24.34
N SER A 415 -24.01 16.38 25.03
CA SER A 415 -25.12 15.57 24.47
C SER A 415 -26.37 16.37 24.09
N ASN A 416 -26.48 17.63 24.55
CA ASN A 416 -27.67 18.48 24.39
C ASN A 416 -27.38 19.75 23.59
N CYS A 417 -26.20 19.83 22.96
CA CYS A 417 -25.71 21.08 22.40
C CYS A 417 -25.62 21.10 20.87
N ALA A 418 -25.97 20.02 20.18
CA ALA A 418 -26.08 20.03 18.72
C ALA A 418 -27.08 21.14 18.31
N PRO A 419 -26.62 22.27 17.74
CA PRO A 419 -27.52 23.31 17.33
C PRO A 419 -28.41 22.74 16.22
N GLN A 420 -29.72 22.85 16.35
CA GLN A 420 -30.62 22.62 15.22
C GLN A 420 -30.45 23.78 14.25
N ILE A 421 -29.45 23.68 13.38
CA ILE A 421 -29.20 24.68 12.35
C ILE A 421 -30.24 24.44 11.25
N PRO A 422 -31.10 25.42 10.95
CA PRO A 422 -32.04 25.27 9.85
C PRO A 422 -31.25 25.16 8.55
N THR A 423 -31.63 24.22 7.68
CA THR A 423 -30.99 24.03 6.36
C THR A 423 -31.00 25.30 5.51
N SER A 424 -31.93 26.23 5.75
CA SER A 424 -31.95 27.55 5.10
C SER A 424 -30.77 28.45 5.45
N ALA A 425 -30.06 28.19 6.56
CA ALA A 425 -28.86 28.94 6.95
C ALA A 425 -27.58 28.36 6.34
N TYR A 426 -27.65 27.22 5.63
CA TYR A 426 -26.46 26.54 5.12
C TYR A 426 -25.71 27.36 4.07
N ASP A 427 -26.44 28.17 3.29
CA ASP A 427 -25.88 29.06 2.27
C ASP A 427 -25.19 30.31 2.88
N GLU A 428 -25.39 30.56 4.18
CA GLU A 428 -24.79 31.71 4.89
C GLU A 428 -23.41 31.38 5.47
N PHE A 429 -23.03 30.11 5.52
CA PHE A 429 -21.75 29.70 6.09
C PHE A 429 -20.60 29.81 5.08
N ALA A 430 -19.72 30.78 5.33
CA ALA A 430 -18.44 30.89 4.62
C ALA A 430 -17.31 30.26 5.45
N ILE A 431 -16.47 29.45 4.81
CA ILE A 431 -15.22 28.97 5.43
C ILE A 431 -14.20 30.11 5.56
N LYS A 432 -13.32 30.04 6.56
CA LYS A 432 -12.26 31.04 6.75
C LYS A 432 -11.29 31.05 5.55
N LEU A 433 -10.76 32.23 5.22
CA LEU A 433 -9.89 32.45 4.05
C LEU A 433 -8.68 31.50 4.00
N SER A 434 -8.09 31.19 5.16
CA SER A 434 -6.95 30.26 5.27
C SER A 434 -7.26 28.85 4.77
N TYR A 435 -8.54 28.43 4.80
CA TYR A 435 -8.99 27.16 4.25
C TYR A 435 -9.43 27.31 2.81
N GLN A 436 -10.06 28.43 2.46
CA GLN A 436 -10.53 28.70 1.09
C GLN A 436 -9.38 28.64 0.08
N GLU A 437 -8.21 29.21 0.37
CA GLU A 437 -7.05 29.13 -0.55
C GLU A 437 -6.63 27.68 -0.85
N MET A 438 -6.65 26.79 0.14
CA MET A 438 -6.30 25.38 -0.02
C MET A 438 -7.39 24.60 -0.73
N VAL A 439 -8.66 24.91 -0.44
CA VAL A 439 -9.81 24.35 -1.16
C VAL A 439 -9.69 24.70 -2.63
N ASP A 440 -9.51 25.98 -2.98
CA ASP A 440 -9.38 26.42 -4.37
C ASP A 440 -8.19 25.76 -5.07
N PHE A 441 -7.04 25.63 -4.38
CA PHE A 441 -5.87 24.94 -4.89
C PHE A 441 -6.14 23.46 -5.24
N LEU A 442 -6.85 22.73 -4.39
CA LEU A 442 -7.18 21.32 -4.58
C LEU A 442 -8.29 21.13 -5.64
N LEU A 443 -9.33 21.95 -5.60
CA LEU A 443 -10.42 21.92 -6.59
C LEU A 443 -9.90 22.19 -8.01
N ALA A 444 -8.97 23.15 -8.18
CA ALA A 444 -8.34 23.44 -9.46
C ALA A 444 -7.54 22.25 -10.03
N ARG A 445 -7.28 21.21 -9.24
CA ARG A 445 -6.61 19.97 -9.63
C ARG A 445 -7.55 18.77 -9.65
N GLY A 446 -8.86 19.01 -9.56
CA GLY A 446 -9.88 17.97 -9.62
C GLY A 446 -9.97 17.09 -8.37
N VAL A 447 -9.45 17.57 -7.23
CA VAL A 447 -9.50 16.89 -5.93
C VAL A 447 -10.71 17.39 -5.15
N ILE A 448 -11.54 16.47 -4.66
CA ILE A 448 -12.68 16.79 -3.77
C ILE A 448 -12.13 17.11 -2.37
N VAL A 449 -12.69 18.12 -1.70
CA VAL A 449 -12.27 18.50 -0.35
C VAL A 449 -13.44 18.42 0.62
N PHE A 450 -13.27 17.72 1.74
CA PHE A 450 -14.27 17.70 2.79
C PHE A 450 -13.70 18.26 4.09
N LEU A 451 -14.32 19.33 4.61
CA LEU A 451 -13.91 20.04 5.81
C LEU A 451 -14.90 19.76 6.95
N PRO A 452 -14.69 18.74 7.80
CA PRO A 452 -15.55 18.52 8.96
C PRO A 452 -15.27 19.58 10.04
N ASP A 453 -16.33 20.18 10.57
CA ASP A 453 -16.34 21.05 11.75
C ASP A 453 -16.49 20.22 13.03
N SER A 454 -15.35 19.78 13.56
CA SER A 454 -15.28 19.01 14.80
C SER A 454 -15.74 19.79 16.04
N TYR A 455 -16.00 21.10 15.94
CA TYR A 455 -16.25 21.96 17.10
C TYR A 455 -17.73 22.28 17.29
N SER A 456 -18.46 22.71 16.26
CA SER A 456 -19.82 23.23 16.44
C SER A 456 -20.80 22.20 17.02
N GLY A 457 -20.72 20.93 16.60
CA GLY A 457 -21.53 19.85 17.19
C GLY A 457 -21.32 19.67 18.70
N ARG A 458 -20.19 20.16 19.22
CA ARG A 458 -19.76 20.07 20.62
C ARG A 458 -19.82 21.40 21.35
N CYS A 459 -20.50 22.40 20.77
CA CYS A 459 -20.60 23.75 21.30
C CYS A 459 -19.27 24.43 21.57
N LEU A 460 -18.32 24.18 20.68
CA LEU A 460 -17.08 24.92 20.59
C LEU A 460 -17.12 25.71 19.28
N GLU A 461 -16.75 26.99 19.32
CA GLU A 461 -16.62 27.82 18.11
C GLU A 461 -15.14 27.84 17.69
N GLU A 462 -14.30 28.31 18.60
CA GLU A 462 -12.86 28.39 18.51
C GLU A 462 -12.28 28.57 19.93
N PHE A 463 -10.98 28.37 20.10
CA PHE A 463 -10.31 28.63 21.39
C PHE A 463 -8.94 29.30 21.26
N GLN A 464 -8.61 29.88 20.10
CA GLN A 464 -7.29 30.50 19.84
C GLN A 464 -6.70 31.24 21.06
N GLY A 465 -5.50 30.83 21.49
CA GLY A 465 -4.79 31.46 22.62
C GLY A 465 -5.43 31.29 24.00
N ARG A 466 -6.47 30.45 24.13
CA ARG A 466 -7.16 30.12 25.38
C ARG A 466 -7.04 28.63 25.65
N VAL A 467 -7.01 28.26 26.92
CA VAL A 467 -7.23 26.86 27.31
C VAL A 467 -8.66 26.51 26.89
N PRO A 468 -8.88 25.45 26.08
CA PRO A 468 -10.22 25.08 25.65
C PRO A 468 -11.12 24.83 26.88
N PRO A 469 -12.38 25.29 26.88
CA PRO A 469 -13.28 25.19 28.03
C PRO A 469 -13.53 23.75 28.49
N ASN A 470 -13.36 22.79 27.56
CA ASN A 470 -13.34 21.36 27.78
C ASN A 470 -12.40 20.73 26.75
N ASP A 471 -11.19 20.41 27.18
CA ASP A 471 -10.10 19.95 26.31
C ASP A 471 -10.38 18.55 25.70
N ALA A 472 -11.41 17.86 26.20
CA ALA A 472 -12.00 16.66 25.58
C ALA A 472 -12.63 16.90 24.19
N TYR A 473 -13.05 18.13 23.85
CA TYR A 473 -13.74 18.41 22.57
C TYR A 473 -12.80 18.83 21.45
N ALA A 474 -11.67 19.44 21.79
CA ALA A 474 -10.61 19.79 20.86
C ALA A 474 -9.58 18.65 20.68
N HIS A 475 -9.85 17.50 21.30
CA HIS A 475 -8.88 16.43 21.45
C HIS A 475 -8.46 15.83 20.11
N PRO A 476 -7.15 15.74 19.80
CA PRO A 476 -6.66 15.21 18.53
C PRO A 476 -7.19 13.81 18.17
N PHE A 477 -7.28 12.86 19.13
CA PHE A 477 -7.88 11.53 18.86
C PHE A 477 -9.32 11.62 18.38
N LYS A 478 -10.15 12.42 19.03
CA LYS A 478 -11.56 12.56 18.70
C LYS A 478 -11.74 13.14 17.29
N ARG A 479 -10.92 14.12 16.95
CA ARG A 479 -10.92 14.75 15.64
C ARG A 479 -10.38 13.83 14.54
N ALA A 480 -9.45 12.95 14.89
CA ALA A 480 -8.98 11.91 13.99
C ALA A 480 -10.08 10.85 13.74
N HIS A 481 -10.89 10.50 14.74
CA HIS A 481 -12.11 9.70 14.52
C HIS A 481 -13.15 10.45 13.66
N ASP A 482 -13.37 11.75 13.89
CA ASP A 482 -14.24 12.54 13.03
C ASP A 482 -13.74 12.54 11.57
N ALA A 483 -12.42 12.51 11.34
CA ALA A 483 -11.84 12.37 10.01
C ALA A 483 -12.16 11.01 9.39
N ALA A 484 -12.02 9.91 10.15
CA ALA A 484 -12.38 8.57 9.67
C ALA A 484 -13.89 8.45 9.36
N GLN A 485 -14.75 9.07 10.17
CA GLN A 485 -16.19 9.13 9.91
C GLN A 485 -16.52 10.04 8.72
N ALA A 486 -15.78 11.13 8.52
CA ALA A 486 -15.89 11.96 7.34
C ALA A 486 -15.52 11.19 6.06
N LEU A 487 -14.51 10.32 6.13
CA LEU A 487 -14.16 9.40 5.03
C LEU A 487 -15.27 8.38 4.77
N ARG A 488 -15.86 7.80 5.82
CA ARG A 488 -17.00 6.88 5.69
C ARG A 488 -18.18 7.58 5.00
N TYR A 489 -18.57 8.74 5.51
CA TYR A 489 -19.62 9.58 4.91
C TYR A 489 -19.34 9.87 3.42
N LEU A 490 -18.11 10.27 3.09
CA LEU A 490 -17.68 10.51 1.72
C LEU A 490 -17.92 9.30 0.81
N ARG A 491 -17.59 8.09 1.28
CA ARG A 491 -17.71 6.84 0.51
C ARG A 491 -19.15 6.33 0.40
N GLU A 492 -19.96 6.50 1.44
CA GLU A 492 -21.25 5.81 1.59
C GLU A 492 -22.47 6.72 1.43
N ASP A 493 -22.42 7.92 2.03
CA ASP A 493 -23.62 8.73 2.30
C ASP A 493 -23.61 10.09 1.58
N SER A 494 -22.47 10.50 1.03
CA SER A 494 -22.30 11.82 0.42
C SER A 494 -22.83 11.91 -1.02
N PRO A 495 -23.05 13.12 -1.56
CA PRO A 495 -23.36 13.33 -2.98
C PRO A 495 -22.31 12.79 -3.96
N VAL A 496 -21.11 12.46 -3.49
CA VAL A 496 -20.00 11.88 -4.29
C VAL A 496 -19.72 10.41 -3.92
N ALA A 497 -20.62 9.76 -3.19
CA ALA A 497 -20.52 8.33 -2.86
C ALA A 497 -20.39 7.49 -4.14
N GLY A 498 -19.51 6.49 -4.11
CA GLY A 498 -19.15 5.67 -5.28
C GLY A 498 -18.28 6.35 -6.34
N MET A 499 -18.02 7.66 -6.25
CA MET A 499 -17.17 8.39 -7.21
C MET A 499 -15.70 8.48 -6.79
N LEU A 500 -15.41 8.17 -5.53
CA LEU A 500 -14.10 8.32 -4.91
C LEU A 500 -13.18 7.14 -5.19
N GLY A 501 -11.92 7.45 -5.47
CA GLY A 501 -10.82 6.48 -5.49
C GLY A 501 -10.01 6.62 -4.21
N ARG A 502 -8.83 7.23 -4.32
CA ARG A 502 -7.90 7.45 -3.21
C ARG A 502 -8.29 8.68 -2.38
N VAL A 503 -8.16 8.57 -1.05
CA VAL A 503 -8.49 9.65 -0.12
C VAL A 503 -7.34 9.88 0.86
N GLY A 504 -6.86 11.11 0.94
CA GLY A 504 -5.88 11.55 1.94
C GLY A 504 -6.55 12.29 3.10
N VAL A 505 -5.78 12.49 4.17
CA VAL A 505 -6.16 13.38 5.28
C VAL A 505 -5.12 14.48 5.43
N ALA A 506 -5.55 15.71 5.66
CA ALA A 506 -4.68 16.86 5.88
C ALA A 506 -5.21 17.71 7.03
N GLY A 507 -4.35 18.49 7.69
CA GLY A 507 -4.85 19.37 8.74
C GLY A 507 -3.90 20.47 9.18
N TYR A 508 -4.49 21.50 9.78
CA TYR A 508 -3.84 22.74 10.20
C TYR A 508 -3.67 22.76 11.73
N SER A 509 -2.48 23.03 12.27
CA SER A 509 -2.27 23.16 13.72
C SER A 509 -2.85 21.96 14.49
N HIS A 510 -3.82 22.14 15.40
CA HIS A 510 -4.52 21.01 16.05
C HIS A 510 -5.13 20.01 15.05
N GLY A 511 -5.60 20.47 13.89
CA GLY A 511 -6.05 19.60 12.80
C GLY A 511 -4.90 18.81 12.19
N GLY A 512 -3.70 19.39 12.10
CA GLY A 512 -2.49 18.70 11.64
C GLY A 512 -2.07 17.60 12.60
N SER A 513 -2.15 17.85 13.91
CA SER A 513 -1.99 16.82 14.95
C SER A 513 -3.01 15.69 14.77
N SER A 514 -4.25 16.03 14.45
CA SER A 514 -5.33 15.05 14.23
C SER A 514 -5.11 14.25 12.94
N ALA A 515 -4.59 14.87 11.87
CA ALA A 515 -4.27 14.20 10.62
C ALA A 515 -3.14 13.17 10.81
N VAL A 516 -2.11 13.49 11.61
CA VAL A 516 -1.07 12.55 12.01
C VAL A 516 -1.69 11.34 12.73
N LEU A 517 -2.57 11.58 13.70
CA LEU A 517 -3.23 10.49 14.42
C LEU A 517 -4.18 9.66 13.55
N ALA A 518 -4.79 10.25 12.52
CA ALA A 518 -5.65 9.54 11.58
C ALA A 518 -4.87 8.54 10.70
N VAL A 519 -3.56 8.72 10.54
CA VAL A 519 -2.67 7.79 9.83
C VAL A 519 -1.76 6.97 10.75
N ALA A 520 -1.98 7.04 12.07
CA ALA A 520 -1.19 6.30 13.05
C ALA A 520 -1.44 4.79 12.97
N ASP A 521 -0.37 4.00 12.93
CA ASP A 521 -0.38 2.54 13.03
C ASP A 521 -0.23 2.12 14.49
N VAL A 522 -1.34 2.13 15.22
CA VAL A 522 -1.37 1.84 16.66
C VAL A 522 -0.77 0.46 16.97
N ALA A 523 -0.91 -0.51 16.08
CA ALA A 523 -0.35 -1.86 16.24
C ALA A 523 1.20 -1.87 16.27
N SER A 524 1.86 -0.93 15.60
CA SER A 524 3.34 -0.81 15.64
C SER A 524 3.86 -0.08 16.88
N MET A 525 2.98 0.52 17.66
CA MET A 525 3.38 1.32 18.83
C MET A 525 3.51 0.40 20.06
N GLY A 526 4.73 0.32 20.62
CA GLY A 526 5.02 -0.46 21.83
C GLY A 526 4.43 0.16 23.11
N GLU A 527 4.10 1.44 23.04
CA GLU A 527 3.34 2.16 24.05
C GLU A 527 2.02 2.64 23.43
N SER A 528 0.89 2.28 24.04
CA SER A 528 -0.39 2.88 23.65
C SER A 528 -0.24 4.40 23.73
N PRO A 529 -0.75 5.18 22.77
CA PRO A 529 -0.77 6.63 22.91
C PRO A 529 -1.36 7.01 24.28
N PHE A 530 -0.56 7.60 25.15
CA PHE A 530 -0.99 7.98 26.50
C PHE A 530 -1.35 9.46 26.51
N ALA A 531 -2.46 9.82 27.17
CA ALA A 531 -2.60 11.20 27.62
C ALA A 531 -1.49 11.47 28.65
N PRO A 532 -0.67 12.54 28.49
CA PRO A 532 0.37 12.84 29.46
C PRO A 532 -0.21 12.94 30.88
N PRO A 533 0.56 12.68 31.96
CA PRO A 533 0.05 12.72 33.35
C PRO A 533 -0.61 14.05 33.77
N GLY A 534 -0.29 15.17 33.12
CA GLY A 534 -0.97 16.46 33.34
C GLY A 534 -2.41 16.50 32.79
N TYR A 535 -2.69 15.64 31.81
CA TYR A 535 -3.98 15.50 31.14
C TYR A 535 -4.87 14.46 31.87
N SER A 536 -4.32 13.47 32.57
CA SER A 536 -5.11 12.48 33.34
C SER A 536 -5.81 13.01 34.60
N SER A 537 -5.70 14.30 34.91
CA SER A 537 -6.46 14.91 36.02
C SER A 537 -7.96 14.91 35.72
N SER A 538 -8.80 14.76 36.76
CA SER A 538 -10.27 14.88 36.67
C SER A 538 -10.76 16.23 36.13
N ARG A 539 -9.84 17.18 35.93
CA ARG A 539 -10.09 18.51 35.36
C ARG A 539 -10.14 18.51 33.83
N TYR A 540 -9.47 17.57 33.16
CA TYR A 540 -9.47 17.47 31.70
C TYR A 540 -10.21 16.23 31.18
N GLY A 541 -10.38 15.20 32.00
CA GLY A 541 -11.35 14.11 31.77
C GLY A 541 -11.06 13.22 30.56
N TYR A 542 -9.79 12.93 30.28
CA TYR A 542 -9.46 11.98 29.20
C TYR A 542 -9.59 10.54 29.68
N ASP A 543 -10.44 9.79 28.98
CA ASP A 543 -10.39 8.34 28.97
C ASP A 543 -9.25 7.87 28.04
N THR A 544 -8.82 6.61 28.19
CA THR A 544 -7.86 5.95 27.29
C THR A 544 -8.35 6.10 25.83
N PRO A 545 -7.47 6.38 24.85
CA PRO A 545 -7.91 6.45 23.46
C PRO A 545 -8.58 5.13 23.08
N PRO A 546 -9.84 5.15 22.60
CA PRO A 546 -10.52 3.92 22.23
C PRO A 546 -9.99 3.42 20.88
N GLY A 547 -9.13 2.41 20.90
CA GLY A 547 -8.79 1.57 19.74
C GLY A 547 -8.13 2.28 18.55
N GLU A 548 -8.02 1.53 17.44
CA GLU A 548 -7.50 2.04 16.17
C GLU A 548 -8.39 3.16 15.62
N VAL A 549 -7.80 4.34 15.40
CA VAL A 549 -8.55 5.57 15.15
C VAL A 549 -9.17 5.62 13.75
N ALA A 550 -8.62 4.89 12.77
CA ALA A 550 -9.05 4.96 11.37
C ALA A 550 -9.02 3.65 10.56
N GLY A 551 -8.61 2.51 11.13
CA GLY A 551 -8.64 1.19 10.46
C GLY A 551 -7.93 1.13 9.10
N ARG A 552 -6.75 1.76 8.97
CA ARG A 552 -5.92 1.80 7.74
C ARG A 552 -6.62 2.27 6.46
N ARG A 553 -7.36 3.39 6.52
CA ARG A 553 -8.25 3.81 5.40
C ARG A 553 -7.78 5.00 4.57
N PHE A 554 -6.77 5.75 5.02
CA PHE A 554 -6.22 6.89 4.29
C PHE A 554 -4.97 6.50 3.50
N GLU A 555 -4.82 7.07 2.30
CA GLU A 555 -3.69 6.80 1.40
C GLU A 555 -2.44 7.60 1.76
N LEU A 556 -2.62 8.74 2.42
CA LEU A 556 -1.55 9.58 2.97
C LEU A 556 -2.09 10.55 4.02
N GLY A 557 -1.18 11.07 4.84
CA GLY A 557 -1.41 12.15 5.80
C GLY A 557 -0.61 13.41 5.44
N VAL A 558 -1.19 14.58 5.71
CA VAL A 558 -0.49 15.87 5.61
C VAL A 558 -0.66 16.68 6.89
N ASN A 559 0.46 17.03 7.51
CA ASN A 559 0.51 17.88 8.70
C ASN A 559 1.00 19.28 8.31
N PHE A 560 0.15 20.29 8.48
CA PHE A 560 0.56 21.69 8.43
C PHE A 560 0.70 22.22 9.84
N TYR A 561 1.95 22.41 10.27
CA TYR A 561 2.34 23.00 11.55
C TYR A 561 1.53 22.47 12.75
N GLY A 562 1.37 21.15 12.85
CA GLY A 562 0.75 20.43 13.96
C GLY A 562 1.00 21.01 15.35
N GLY A 563 -0.04 21.17 16.16
CA GLY A 563 0.02 21.83 17.47
C GLY A 563 0.61 20.99 18.63
N VAL A 564 0.92 21.69 19.73
CA VAL A 564 1.63 21.25 20.96
C VAL A 564 1.14 19.94 21.58
N GLY A 565 -0.15 19.61 21.43
CA GLY A 565 -0.71 18.38 22.00
C GLY A 565 -0.09 17.12 21.42
N LEU A 566 0.24 17.11 20.11
CA LEU A 566 0.64 15.90 19.38
C LEU A 566 1.80 15.13 20.05
N TYR A 567 2.82 15.85 20.52
CA TYR A 567 4.10 15.25 20.91
C TYR A 567 4.04 14.53 22.25
N GLY A 568 3.18 14.97 23.16
CA GLY A 568 2.98 14.34 24.46
C GLY A 568 2.03 13.14 24.40
N TYR A 569 1.17 13.06 23.38
CA TYR A 569 0.27 11.91 23.19
C TYR A 569 0.98 10.67 22.62
N LEU A 570 2.19 10.85 22.12
CA LEU A 570 2.98 9.83 21.41
C LEU A 570 4.28 9.53 22.18
N GLY A 571 4.19 9.47 23.51
CA GLY A 571 5.34 9.29 24.40
C GLY A 571 6.01 10.61 24.83
N THR A 572 7.33 10.60 25.03
CA THR A 572 8.10 11.78 25.47
C THR A 572 8.09 12.89 24.43
N ASN A 573 8.01 14.17 24.83
CA ASN A 573 8.01 15.30 23.87
C ASN A 573 9.30 15.39 23.04
N SER A 574 10.37 14.80 23.55
CA SER A 574 11.72 14.84 23.04
C SER A 574 12.35 13.45 23.07
N VAL A 575 13.30 13.22 22.17
CA VAL A 575 14.12 12.02 22.11
C VAL A 575 15.54 12.39 22.55
N SER A 576 16.10 11.60 23.46
CA SER A 576 17.47 11.79 23.93
C SER A 576 18.47 11.62 22.78
N ARG A 577 19.47 12.53 22.69
CA ARG A 577 20.55 12.39 21.69
C ARG A 577 21.44 11.18 21.94
N SER A 578 21.56 10.75 23.20
CA SER A 578 22.33 9.55 23.58
C SER A 578 21.51 8.26 23.53
N GLY A 579 20.19 8.37 23.40
CA GLY A 579 19.24 7.25 23.43
C GLY A 579 18.23 7.29 22.28
N VAL A 580 18.66 7.55 21.04
CA VAL A 580 17.72 7.74 19.93
C VAL A 580 16.81 6.52 19.67
N THR A 581 17.26 5.33 20.08
CA THR A 581 16.48 4.08 20.01
C THR A 581 15.25 4.10 20.90
N GLU A 582 15.19 4.97 21.92
CA GLU A 582 13.99 5.20 22.75
C GLU A 582 12.81 5.72 21.92
N ALA A 583 13.07 6.22 20.70
CA ALA A 583 12.02 6.65 19.77
C ALA A 583 11.24 5.48 19.13
N SER A 584 11.82 4.28 19.10
CA SER A 584 11.18 3.12 18.48
C SER A 584 9.95 2.67 19.28
N GLY A 585 8.84 2.40 18.59
CA GLY A 585 7.58 2.02 19.19
C GLY A 585 6.75 3.20 19.74
N LEU A 586 7.20 4.44 19.59
CA LEU A 586 6.47 5.61 20.10
C LEU A 586 5.47 6.22 19.10
N TYR A 587 5.70 6.06 17.80
CA TYR A 587 4.75 6.45 16.74
C TYR A 587 5.13 5.77 15.43
N GLY A 588 4.22 5.01 14.83
CA GLY A 588 4.34 4.54 13.45
C GLY A 588 3.19 5.08 12.61
N SER A 589 3.44 5.33 11.33
CA SER A 589 2.40 5.66 10.35
C SER A 589 2.10 4.42 9.51
N TYR A 590 0.84 4.14 9.17
CA TYR A 590 0.52 3.07 8.20
C TYR A 590 0.52 3.57 6.75
N ALA A 591 0.49 4.89 6.55
CA ALA A 591 0.47 5.55 5.25
C ALA A 591 1.53 6.66 5.18
N PRO A 592 1.99 7.04 3.96
CA PRO A 592 2.92 8.15 3.79
C PRO A 592 2.49 9.42 4.52
N LEU A 593 3.42 10.10 5.19
CA LEU A 593 3.16 11.31 5.99
C LEU A 593 4.06 12.46 5.54
N TYR A 594 3.43 13.57 5.12
CA TYR A 594 4.12 14.81 4.72
C TYR A 594 3.92 15.88 5.80
N MET A 595 5.00 16.42 6.37
CA MET A 595 4.91 17.44 7.42
C MET A 595 5.59 18.75 7.01
N TYR A 596 4.90 19.85 7.25
CA TYR A 596 5.35 21.20 6.93
C TYR A 596 5.36 22.06 8.19
N GLY A 597 6.53 22.56 8.59
CA GLY A 597 6.73 23.35 9.80
C GLY A 597 7.53 24.62 9.56
N GLY A 598 7.48 25.56 10.51
CA GLY A 598 8.21 26.82 10.46
C GLY A 598 9.37 26.77 11.46
N GLU A 599 10.54 27.28 11.08
CA GLU A 599 11.73 27.31 11.96
C GLU A 599 11.50 28.16 13.21
N LEU A 600 10.68 29.21 13.11
CA LEU A 600 10.35 30.11 14.22
C LEU A 600 9.09 29.69 14.97
N ASP A 601 8.54 28.50 14.70
CA ASP A 601 7.34 28.03 15.38
C ASP A 601 7.67 27.67 16.85
N PRO A 602 7.21 28.47 17.82
CA PRO A 602 7.54 28.25 19.23
C PRO A 602 6.95 26.96 19.80
N ILE A 603 6.01 26.32 19.07
CA ILE A 603 5.46 25.02 19.44
C ILE A 603 6.50 23.91 19.23
N TYR A 604 7.39 24.07 18.26
CA TYR A 604 8.40 23.08 17.87
C TYR A 604 9.77 23.32 18.49
N TYR A 605 10.10 24.59 18.73
CA TYR A 605 11.42 25.03 19.13
C TYR A 605 11.28 25.93 20.36
N GLU A 606 11.31 25.32 21.55
CA GLU A 606 11.36 26.09 22.81
C GLU A 606 12.82 26.50 23.12
N PRO A 607 13.07 27.71 23.65
CA PRO A 607 14.42 28.16 24.00
C PRO A 607 15.12 27.31 25.08
N ASP A 608 14.36 26.52 25.83
CA ASP A 608 14.80 25.72 26.96
C ASP A 608 14.98 24.23 26.61
N ASP A 609 14.95 23.84 25.32
CA ASP A 609 15.29 22.47 24.91
C ASP A 609 16.70 22.14 25.41
N ASP A 610 16.80 21.14 26.31
CA ASP A 610 18.08 20.67 26.84
C ASP A 610 18.99 20.33 25.65
N GLN A 611 20.25 20.80 25.68
CA GLN A 611 21.22 20.49 24.62
C GLN A 611 21.45 18.98 24.43
N GLN A 612 20.99 18.17 25.39
CA GLN A 612 21.04 16.71 25.36
C GLN A 612 19.89 16.05 24.59
N GLU A 613 18.87 16.80 24.17
CA GLU A 613 17.68 16.27 23.49
C GLU A 613 17.54 16.83 22.05
N TYR A 614 16.76 16.14 21.23
CA TYR A 614 16.31 16.67 19.94
C TYR A 614 15.05 17.50 20.13
N GLY A 615 14.94 18.62 19.39
CA GLY A 615 13.72 19.44 19.40
C GLY A 615 12.49 18.63 19.00
N LYS A 616 11.30 19.07 19.42
CA LYS A 616 10.04 18.28 19.35
C LYS A 616 9.73 17.78 17.93
N PHE A 617 9.96 18.63 16.93
CA PHE A 617 9.71 18.28 15.53
C PHE A 617 10.64 17.15 15.05
N SER A 618 11.96 17.29 15.26
CA SER A 618 12.94 16.24 14.91
C SER A 618 12.72 14.95 15.70
N SER A 619 12.37 15.08 16.99
CA SER A 619 12.03 13.95 17.86
C SER A 619 10.89 13.12 17.28
N PHE A 620 9.82 13.76 16.78
CA PHE A 620 8.73 13.05 16.13
C PHE A 620 9.17 12.28 14.88
N LEU A 621 10.08 12.84 14.08
CA LEU A 621 10.59 12.15 12.90
C LEU A 621 11.40 10.92 13.23
N PHE A 622 12.20 10.99 14.30
CA PHE A 622 12.85 9.78 14.81
C PHE A 622 11.83 8.74 15.24
N LYS A 623 10.76 9.13 15.95
CA LYS A 623 9.71 8.16 16.33
C LYS A 623 9.11 7.46 15.12
N ALA A 624 8.71 8.24 14.12
CA ALA A 624 8.12 7.70 12.90
C ALA A 624 9.08 6.78 12.14
N ALA A 625 10.31 7.25 11.89
CA ALA A 625 11.32 6.50 11.15
C ALA A 625 11.82 5.25 11.87
N PHE A 626 11.93 5.26 13.20
CA PHE A 626 12.39 4.09 13.98
C PHE A 626 11.29 3.09 14.32
N THR A 627 10.02 3.47 14.19
CA THR A 627 8.88 2.56 14.44
C THR A 627 8.41 1.89 13.16
N ARG A 628 8.27 2.65 12.07
CA ARG A 628 7.85 2.15 10.74
C ARG A 628 8.78 2.69 9.65
N PRO A 629 10.04 2.19 9.58
CA PRO A 629 11.00 2.65 8.57
C PRO A 629 10.58 2.35 7.13
N ASP A 630 9.63 1.42 6.95
CA ASP A 630 9.05 1.00 5.67
C ASP A 630 8.01 1.99 5.12
N VAL A 631 7.56 2.97 5.92
CA VAL A 631 6.54 3.95 5.52
C VAL A 631 7.17 5.34 5.37
N GLU A 632 6.98 5.98 4.22
CA GLU A 632 7.57 7.28 3.93
C GLU A 632 7.09 8.35 4.92
N VAL A 633 8.02 9.01 5.60
CA VAL A 633 7.75 10.22 6.38
C VAL A 633 8.69 11.31 5.91
N SER A 634 8.13 12.33 5.26
CA SER A 634 8.90 13.44 4.72
C SER A 634 8.57 14.75 5.43
N THR A 635 9.59 15.60 5.59
CA THR A 635 9.39 16.90 6.23
C THR A 635 10.06 18.04 5.51
N ARG A 636 9.48 19.22 5.69
CA ARG A 636 10.08 20.49 5.31
C ARG A 636 9.87 21.51 6.41
N VAL A 637 10.97 22.00 6.96
CA VAL A 637 11.01 23.14 7.86
C VAL A 637 11.42 24.37 7.06
N TYR A 638 10.60 25.41 7.11
CA TYR A 638 10.82 26.62 6.33
C TYR A 638 11.52 27.68 7.18
N PRO A 639 12.70 28.20 6.75
CA PRO A 639 13.39 29.26 7.45
C PRO A 639 12.53 30.52 7.58
N GLU A 640 12.67 31.22 8.69
CA GLU A 640 11.96 32.49 8.99
C GLU A 640 10.42 32.40 9.03
N ALA A 641 9.84 31.20 8.84
CA ALA A 641 8.41 30.97 8.96
C ALA A 641 8.06 30.58 10.41
N GLU A 642 6.90 31.00 10.88
CA GLU A 642 6.42 30.74 12.25
C GLU A 642 5.24 29.76 12.27
N HIS A 643 4.49 29.70 13.38
CA HIS A 643 3.23 28.97 13.40
C HIS A 643 2.21 29.59 12.43
N GLN A 644 1.21 28.83 11.98
CA GLN A 644 0.19 29.33 11.05
C GLN A 644 0.72 29.75 9.66
N ILE A 645 1.74 29.07 9.15
CA ILE A 645 2.38 29.32 7.84
C ILE A 645 1.39 29.47 6.68
N LEU A 646 0.25 28.77 6.74
CA LEU A 646 -0.79 28.80 5.70
C LEU A 646 -1.84 29.91 5.91
N ASN A 647 -1.73 30.73 6.95
CA ASN A 647 -2.66 31.82 7.23
C ASN A 647 -2.18 33.13 6.55
N PRO A 648 -2.84 33.60 5.48
CA PRO A 648 -2.41 34.81 4.77
C PRO A 648 -2.48 36.07 5.64
N PHE A 649 -3.26 36.07 6.73
CA PHE A 649 -3.34 37.21 7.63
C PHE A 649 -2.05 37.41 8.47
N GLN A 650 -1.18 36.39 8.56
CA GLN A 650 0.09 36.48 9.28
C GLN A 650 1.26 36.97 8.41
N ASP A 651 1.06 37.14 7.10
CA ASP A 651 2.15 37.48 6.17
C ASP A 651 2.81 38.83 6.44
N ILE A 652 2.07 39.79 7.01
CA ILE A 652 2.59 41.13 7.32
C ILE A 652 3.53 41.08 8.51
N GLU A 653 3.17 40.32 9.54
CA GLU A 653 3.96 40.17 10.76
C GLU A 653 5.12 39.20 10.54
N PHE A 654 4.94 38.20 9.68
CA PHE A 654 5.89 37.13 9.41
C PHE A 654 6.06 36.87 7.90
N PRO A 655 6.89 37.69 7.21
CA PRO A 655 7.09 37.57 5.77
C PRO A 655 7.61 36.20 5.30
N GLY A 656 8.30 35.45 6.17
CA GLY A 656 8.72 34.07 5.91
C GLY A 656 7.56 33.11 5.63
N ASN A 657 6.38 33.37 6.21
CA ASN A 657 5.18 32.56 5.97
C ASN A 657 4.73 32.61 4.50
N THR A 658 4.85 33.77 3.84
CA THR A 658 4.48 33.91 2.43
C THR A 658 5.35 33.03 1.52
N ALA A 659 6.66 33.05 1.74
CA ALA A 659 7.61 32.25 0.97
C ALA A 659 7.40 30.75 1.22
N ALA A 660 7.24 30.37 2.50
CA ALA A 660 6.96 29.01 2.92
C ALA A 660 5.64 28.49 2.31
N ARG A 661 4.54 29.26 2.38
CA ARG A 661 3.25 28.90 1.80
C ARG A 661 3.34 28.58 0.31
N ALA A 662 4.05 29.40 -0.47
CA ALA A 662 4.26 29.13 -1.89
C ALA A 662 5.02 27.82 -2.15
N LEU A 663 6.03 27.51 -1.34
CA LEU A 663 6.80 26.26 -1.44
C LEU A 663 6.00 25.04 -0.99
N ILE A 664 5.11 25.19 0.01
CA ILE A 664 4.18 24.13 0.43
C ILE A 664 3.26 23.78 -0.73
N TYR A 665 2.60 24.75 -1.36
CA TYR A 665 1.72 24.48 -2.51
C TYR A 665 2.45 23.80 -3.68
N ARG A 666 3.72 24.16 -3.94
CA ARG A 666 4.54 23.43 -4.93
C ARG A 666 4.81 21.98 -4.53
N SER A 667 5.09 21.74 -3.25
CA SER A 667 5.29 20.39 -2.72
C SER A 667 4.02 19.54 -2.85
N LEU A 668 2.87 20.10 -2.48
CA LEU A 668 1.58 19.42 -2.57
C LEU A 668 1.25 19.04 -4.02
N ALA A 669 1.49 19.95 -4.97
CA ALA A 669 1.27 19.69 -6.39
C ALA A 669 2.20 18.60 -6.95
N ALA A 670 3.42 18.47 -6.43
CA ALA A 670 4.42 17.54 -6.94
C ALA A 670 4.34 16.14 -6.30
N GLN A 671 3.84 16.04 -5.06
CA GLN A 671 3.91 14.81 -4.26
C GLN A 671 2.52 14.32 -3.85
N VAL A 672 1.75 15.18 -3.17
CA VAL A 672 0.46 14.80 -2.57
C VAL A 672 -0.63 14.59 -3.61
N VAL A 673 -0.80 15.53 -4.55
CA VAL A 673 -1.86 15.43 -5.56
C VAL A 673 -1.67 14.21 -6.48
N PRO A 674 -0.47 13.95 -7.03
CA PRO A 674 -0.23 12.75 -7.84
C PRO A 674 -0.44 11.45 -7.06
N ALA A 675 -0.05 11.39 -5.79
CA ALA A 675 -0.25 10.18 -4.96
C ALA A 675 -1.74 9.82 -4.78
N LEU A 676 -2.62 10.83 -4.79
CA LEU A 676 -4.08 10.65 -4.68
C LEU A 676 -4.78 10.46 -6.02
N GLN A 677 -4.17 10.78 -7.15
CA GLN A 677 -4.82 10.63 -8.45
C GLN A 677 -4.74 9.18 -8.92
N PHE A 678 -5.89 8.59 -9.26
CA PHE A 678 -5.98 7.22 -9.79
C PHE A 678 -5.42 7.11 -11.21
N LEU A 679 -5.48 8.20 -11.99
CA LEU A 679 -4.92 8.33 -13.33
C LEU A 679 -4.18 9.68 -13.41
N PRO A 680 -2.96 9.72 -14.00
CA PRO A 680 -2.18 10.95 -14.13
C PRO A 680 -2.83 12.01 -15.03
#